data_AF-A0A4R4Q843-F1
#
_entry.id   AF-A0A4R4Q843-F1
#
_cell.length_a   1.000
_cell.length_b   1.000
_cell.length_c   1.000
_cell.angle_alpha   90.00
_cell.angle_beta   90.00
_cell.angle_gamma   90.00
#
_symmetry.space_group_name_H-M   'P 1'
#
loop_
_entity.id
_entity.type
_entity.pdbx_description
1 polymer ?
#
loop_
_entity_poly.entity_id
_entity_poly.type
_entity_poly.pdbx_seq_one_letter_code
_entity_poly.pdbx_strand_id
1 'polypeptide(L)'
;MGDFDVSYDAVLDSAAEILAARGPLADHELFAELQGRGVDLGPEPVDTWEEALEEVPDTQLVLLGDERWAWLPSLLAGRVFVRRVTEVEAAHDLLYLTPDFTAAALLFATEDTQLLDGTPIELIIVPFEPEKLAERDVPLEEVTDFEVVLLPLGYWGARKVRSGDLIALRITGDGLALEVPDAPADAKAATAVAEALIAVLDRREPEQLDTAIWTVCAEDPELFREPLMPLDELFAANGLARGVDWLAREGFDFGAWQLDSRLKTVMDRFELDNEEALAVLAAAGLYTQVAEQHDATALDELTGEVKELLALLDEPMVAVALLEQTTGYDAERAAPLGLLAEALEPLMPRNTRPALRWLRAKTQELLGEITAAEQTLLAAESLDPDWPPAVYDLARYAFDRGDTTRGLSLLRRVEAPDNDPMLQIFERYDAAPRADLGRNDPCWCGSGQKYKKCHLTNKDFPLAERARWLYEKADRYLADPPRQILHDDLGDLRAEYAETDAEIEAAISDPLITDVLLFEGGLLEDFLSTRGVLLPADEQLLAQQWLLTSRSVHEVTAVSPGENLTLRDLRTGDIQQVRERTGSTALTAGDLICARVAAAGDTLQIFGGITPVALHQRDELIALLDSEPTPPEVVEYLTRRFAPAVLQNTEGDPLVFCEATLRTEDPVALSNLLDEQFDRADAPEPTWLEHVTTDDLRRISATLQLSGDILQVEANSERRFERVVAVLRDLMPAVVLVSESRRPARDMREMAALASDSTRDRGALGGPVDPETAAVLEEFVLEYEQKWLTEPIPALSGFTPRQAAADPTRRDDLIKLLASFPEADRPGAMSPARLRTALGLPAAGS
;
A
#
# COMPACT_ATOMS: atom_id res chain seq x y z
N MET A 1 2.18 -15.85 -4.57
CA MET A 1 1.64 -16.48 -3.33
C MET A 1 0.14 -16.55 -3.51
N GLY A 2 -0.56 -17.60 -3.09
CA GLY A 2 -1.99 -17.73 -3.40
C GLY A 2 -2.80 -16.60 -2.75
N ASP A 3 -3.60 -15.89 -3.56
CA ASP A 3 -4.74 -15.06 -3.12
C ASP A 3 -5.50 -15.76 -2.00
N PHE A 4 -5.36 -15.25 -0.78
CA PHE A 4 -6.24 -15.56 0.33
C PHE A 4 -6.78 -14.21 0.80
N ASP A 5 -8.05 -13.97 0.53
CA ASP A 5 -8.82 -12.87 1.12
C ASP A 5 -9.03 -13.21 2.60
N VAL A 6 -7.96 -13.08 3.38
CA VAL A 6 -7.98 -13.21 4.83
C VAL A 6 -8.61 -11.93 5.32
N SER A 7 -9.89 -11.99 5.70
CA SER A 7 -10.50 -10.90 6.45
C SER A 7 -9.73 -10.76 7.76
N TYR A 8 -8.86 -9.74 7.85
CA TYR A 8 -8.05 -9.46 9.03
C TYR A 8 -8.94 -9.31 10.28
N ASP A 9 -10.11 -8.68 10.14
CA ASP A 9 -11.15 -8.64 11.19
C ASP A 9 -11.53 -10.05 11.69
N ALA A 10 -11.83 -10.99 10.77
CA ALA A 10 -12.21 -12.34 11.14
C ALA A 10 -11.09 -13.13 11.84
N VAL A 11 -9.83 -12.86 11.48
CA VAL A 11 -8.65 -13.43 12.15
C VAL A 11 -8.56 -12.91 13.57
N LEU A 12 -8.60 -11.59 13.75
CA LEU A 12 -8.46 -10.94 15.05
C LEU A 12 -9.66 -11.23 15.96
N ASP A 13 -10.88 -11.28 15.43
CA ASP A 13 -12.08 -11.72 16.16
C ASP A 13 -11.94 -13.16 16.66
N SER A 14 -11.48 -14.07 15.79
CA SER A 14 -11.23 -15.47 16.16
C SER A 14 -10.15 -15.58 17.24
N ALA A 15 -9.10 -14.77 17.16
CA ALA A 15 -8.05 -14.72 18.18
C ALA A 15 -8.58 -14.18 19.51
N ALA A 16 -9.38 -13.11 19.48
CA ALA A 16 -10.04 -12.55 20.65
C ALA A 16 -10.92 -13.59 21.36
N GLU A 17 -11.70 -14.38 20.61
CA GLU A 17 -12.49 -15.48 21.18
C GLU A 17 -11.64 -16.58 21.83
N ILE A 18 -10.53 -16.97 21.19
CA ILE A 18 -9.61 -17.99 21.72
C ILE A 18 -9.02 -17.49 23.04
N LEU A 19 -8.46 -16.27 23.02
CA LEU A 19 -7.78 -15.68 24.16
C LEU A 19 -8.73 -15.35 25.30
N ALA A 20 -9.98 -14.96 25.01
CA ALA A 20 -11.02 -14.79 26.01
C ALA A 20 -11.37 -16.12 26.73
N ALA A 21 -11.32 -17.24 26.02
CA ALA A 21 -11.66 -18.56 26.57
C ALA A 21 -10.47 -19.25 27.26
N ARG A 22 -9.25 -19.08 26.73
CA ARG A 22 -8.04 -19.81 27.14
C ARG A 22 -7.13 -19.00 28.05
N GLY A 23 -7.28 -17.68 28.06
CA GLY A 23 -6.28 -16.76 28.61
C GLY A 23 -5.11 -16.56 27.65
N PRO A 24 -4.01 -15.96 28.12
CA PRO A 24 -2.88 -15.60 27.29
C PRO A 24 -2.16 -16.80 26.67
N LEU A 25 -1.75 -16.69 25.40
CA LEU A 25 -1.08 -17.74 24.63
C LEU A 25 0.09 -17.17 23.83
N ALA A 26 1.17 -17.95 23.68
CA ALA A 26 2.27 -17.58 22.78
C ALA A 26 1.86 -17.79 21.30
N ASP A 27 2.54 -17.13 20.37
CA ASP A 27 2.27 -17.17 18.92
C ASP A 27 2.00 -18.59 18.40
N HIS A 28 2.92 -19.50 18.67
CA HIS A 28 2.83 -20.89 18.19
C HIS A 28 1.60 -21.64 18.72
N GLU A 29 1.08 -21.29 19.90
CA GLU A 29 -0.13 -21.89 20.46
C GLU A 29 -1.39 -21.22 19.91
N LEU A 30 -1.39 -19.89 19.81
CA LEU A 30 -2.50 -19.12 19.26
C LEU A 30 -2.72 -19.47 17.78
N PHE A 31 -1.66 -19.49 16.97
CA PHE A 31 -1.72 -19.82 15.55
C PHE A 31 -2.18 -21.25 15.31
N ALA A 32 -1.77 -22.19 16.17
CA ALA A 32 -2.25 -23.58 16.10
C ALA A 32 -3.74 -23.71 16.44
N GLU A 33 -4.25 -22.94 17.41
CA GLU A 33 -5.68 -22.91 17.75
C GLU A 33 -6.50 -22.22 16.64
N LEU A 34 -5.99 -21.13 16.06
CA LEU A 34 -6.58 -20.46 14.88
C LEU A 34 -6.69 -21.42 13.69
N GLN A 35 -5.61 -22.11 13.35
CA GLN A 35 -5.60 -23.12 12.30
C GLN A 35 -6.56 -24.28 12.63
N GLY A 36 -6.65 -24.68 13.90
CA GLY A 36 -7.60 -25.68 14.38
C GLY A 36 -9.07 -25.27 14.20
N ARG A 37 -9.36 -23.96 14.16
CA ARG A 37 -10.68 -23.39 13.84
C ARG A 37 -10.90 -23.16 12.34
N GLY A 38 -9.91 -23.50 11.50
CA GLY A 38 -9.98 -23.33 10.05
C GLY A 38 -9.59 -21.92 9.57
N VAL A 39 -8.97 -21.10 10.42
CA VAL A 39 -8.37 -19.83 10.01
C VAL A 39 -7.03 -20.12 9.33
N ASP A 40 -6.89 -19.70 8.08
CA ASP A 40 -5.65 -19.87 7.31
C ASP A 40 -4.81 -18.59 7.42
N LEU A 41 -3.64 -18.69 8.04
CA LEU A 41 -2.66 -17.60 8.18
C LEU A 41 -1.58 -17.67 7.08
N GLY A 42 -1.76 -18.53 6.08
CA GLY A 42 -0.81 -18.64 4.98
C GLY A 42 0.55 -19.27 5.37
N PRO A 43 1.55 -19.15 4.47
CA PRO A 43 2.85 -19.77 4.65
C PRO A 43 3.78 -19.02 5.61
N GLU A 44 3.53 -17.72 5.84
CA GLU A 44 4.24 -16.85 6.79
C GLU A 44 3.23 -16.26 7.80
N PRO A 45 2.84 -17.03 8.84
CA PRO A 45 1.78 -16.65 9.77
C PRO A 45 2.09 -15.43 10.62
N VAL A 46 3.38 -15.14 10.85
CA VAL A 46 3.82 -13.98 11.62
C VAL A 46 3.57 -12.70 10.83
N ASP A 47 4.04 -12.64 9.58
CA ASP A 47 3.83 -11.50 8.68
C ASP A 47 2.34 -11.21 8.50
N THR A 48 1.53 -12.26 8.25
CA THR A 48 0.06 -12.12 8.11
C THR A 48 -0.60 -11.59 9.38
N TRP A 49 -0.07 -11.96 10.56
CA TRP A 49 -0.57 -11.50 11.85
C TRP A 49 -0.17 -10.05 12.12
N GLU A 50 1.05 -9.65 11.78
CA GLU A 50 1.54 -8.27 11.88
C GLU A 50 0.72 -7.34 10.97
N GLU A 51 0.53 -7.73 9.70
CA GLU A 51 -0.35 -7.02 8.76
C GLU A 51 -1.77 -6.86 9.30
N ALA A 52 -2.35 -7.93 9.88
CA ALA A 52 -3.69 -7.87 10.45
C ALA A 52 -3.82 -6.82 11.56
N LEU A 53 -2.83 -6.73 12.44
CA LEU A 53 -2.79 -5.76 13.53
C LEU A 53 -2.59 -4.32 13.03
N GLU A 54 -1.83 -4.13 11.95
CA GLU A 54 -1.61 -2.82 11.32
C GLU A 54 -2.88 -2.30 10.64
N GLU A 55 -3.63 -3.18 9.96
CA GLU A 55 -4.88 -2.82 9.28
C GLU A 55 -6.04 -2.55 10.26
N VAL A 56 -6.00 -3.13 11.47
CA VAL A 56 -7.04 -2.95 12.51
C VAL A 56 -6.43 -2.39 13.79
N PRO A 57 -6.01 -1.11 13.79
CA PRO A 57 -5.24 -0.52 14.89
C PRO A 57 -6.01 -0.40 16.22
N ASP A 58 -7.34 -0.41 16.17
CA ASP A 58 -8.22 -0.31 17.36
C ASP A 58 -8.49 -1.67 18.03
N THR A 59 -7.78 -2.73 17.64
CA THR A 59 -7.90 -4.05 18.27
C THR A 59 -7.51 -4.02 19.75
N GLN A 60 -8.24 -4.77 20.58
CA GLN A 60 -7.93 -4.91 22.02
C GLN A 60 -7.07 -6.15 22.31
N LEU A 61 -6.43 -6.69 21.27
CA LEU A 61 -5.39 -7.71 21.38
C LEU A 61 -4.07 -7.05 21.78
N VAL A 62 -3.46 -7.55 22.84
CA VAL A 62 -2.23 -6.97 23.38
C VAL A 62 -1.15 -8.03 23.52
N LEU A 63 0.10 -7.63 23.30
CA LEU A 63 1.28 -8.46 23.54
C LEU A 63 1.81 -8.20 24.95
N LEU A 64 2.00 -9.28 25.71
CA LEU A 64 2.60 -9.25 27.04
C LEU A 64 4.13 -9.19 26.94
N GLY A 65 4.79 -8.75 28.02
CA GLY A 65 6.26 -8.64 28.07
C GLY A 65 6.98 -10.00 28.06
N ASP A 66 6.23 -11.10 28.10
CA ASP A 66 6.73 -12.46 27.96
C ASP A 66 6.28 -13.14 26.64
N GLU A 67 5.97 -12.33 25.62
CA GLU A 67 5.66 -12.76 24.24
C GLU A 67 4.39 -13.61 24.11
N ARG A 68 3.44 -13.43 25.04
CA ARG A 68 2.09 -14.02 24.94
C ARG A 68 1.09 -12.97 24.52
N TRP A 69 0.15 -13.33 23.66
CA TRP A 69 -1.01 -12.52 23.31
C TRP A 69 -2.10 -12.66 24.36
N ALA A 70 -2.84 -11.57 24.60
CA ALA A 70 -3.99 -11.57 25.49
C ALA A 70 -5.14 -10.73 24.92
N TRP A 71 -6.37 -11.10 25.28
CA TRP A 71 -7.55 -10.29 25.00
C TRP A 71 -7.86 -9.37 26.18
N LEU A 72 -7.65 -8.06 25.99
CA LEU A 72 -7.62 -7.08 27.06
C LEU A 72 -8.91 -7.03 27.93
N PRO A 73 -10.13 -7.07 27.37
CA PRO A 73 -11.36 -7.09 28.18
C PRO A 73 -11.42 -8.24 29.18
N SER A 74 -10.99 -9.44 28.77
CA SER A 74 -10.98 -10.61 29.64
C SER A 74 -9.84 -10.59 30.66
N LEU A 75 -8.67 -10.08 30.26
CA LEU A 75 -7.49 -9.96 31.12
C LEU A 75 -7.72 -8.98 32.29
N LEU A 76 -8.35 -7.85 31.98
CA LEU A 76 -8.64 -6.78 32.94
C LEU A 76 -10.02 -6.91 33.61
N ALA A 77 -10.81 -7.93 33.28
CA ALA A 77 -12.11 -8.15 33.89
C ALA A 77 -12.01 -8.24 35.43
N GLY A 78 -12.69 -7.30 36.11
CA GLY A 78 -12.75 -7.16 37.55
C GLY A 78 -11.51 -6.53 38.19
N ARG A 79 -10.64 -5.87 37.40
CA ARG A 79 -9.55 -5.02 37.91
C ARG A 79 -10.04 -3.60 38.17
N VAL A 80 -9.33 -2.90 39.04
CA VAL A 80 -9.64 -1.54 39.50
C VAL A 80 -8.37 -0.71 39.48
N PHE A 81 -8.39 0.35 38.67
CA PHE A 81 -7.33 1.36 38.63
C PHE A 81 -7.83 2.63 39.31
N VAL A 82 -6.93 3.38 39.94
CA VAL A 82 -7.28 4.58 40.71
C VAL A 82 -6.44 5.75 40.25
N ARG A 83 -7.06 6.91 40.09
CA ARG A 83 -6.36 8.16 39.79
C ARG A 83 -6.81 9.29 40.70
N ARG A 84 -5.99 10.34 40.74
CA ARG A 84 -6.30 11.59 41.43
C ARG A 84 -6.75 12.63 40.41
N VAL A 85 -7.94 13.20 40.62
CA VAL A 85 -8.54 14.17 39.70
C VAL A 85 -7.77 15.49 39.77
N THR A 86 -7.33 16.00 38.63
CA THR A 86 -6.65 17.29 38.51
C THR A 86 -7.63 18.48 38.52
N GLU A 87 -7.11 19.70 38.58
CA GLU A 87 -7.94 20.91 38.46
C GLU A 87 -8.63 21.00 37.09
N VAL A 88 -7.89 20.71 36.01
CA VAL A 88 -8.39 20.72 34.62
C VAL A 88 -9.47 19.66 34.42
N GLU A 89 -9.24 18.42 34.87
CA GLU A 89 -10.25 17.35 34.81
C GLU A 89 -11.54 17.73 35.51
N ALA A 90 -11.45 18.25 36.75
CA ALA A 90 -12.61 18.65 37.53
C ALA A 90 -13.35 19.86 36.96
N ALA A 91 -12.64 20.79 36.32
CA ALA A 91 -13.22 22.02 35.77
C ALA A 91 -13.95 21.79 34.44
N HIS A 92 -13.46 20.85 33.61
CA HIS A 92 -13.92 20.67 32.24
C HIS A 92 -14.58 19.31 31.95
N ASP A 93 -14.81 18.50 33.00
CA ASP A 93 -15.35 17.14 32.88
C ASP A 93 -14.50 16.28 31.93
N LEU A 94 -13.18 16.36 32.11
CA LEU A 94 -12.21 15.49 31.42
C LEU A 94 -11.83 14.32 32.31
N LEU A 95 -11.34 13.28 31.66
CA LEU A 95 -10.67 12.16 32.27
C LEU A 95 -9.37 11.89 31.52
N TYR A 96 -8.23 12.05 32.21
CA TYR A 96 -6.94 11.67 31.67
C TYR A 96 -6.71 10.18 31.83
N LEU A 97 -5.99 9.58 30.89
CA LEU A 97 -5.70 8.15 30.89
C LEU A 97 -4.33 7.88 31.50
N THR A 98 -3.35 8.74 31.27
CA THR A 98 -1.99 8.49 31.78
C THR A 98 -1.81 8.99 33.22
N PRO A 99 -0.90 8.36 34.00
CA PRO A 99 -0.43 6.99 33.82
C PRO A 99 -1.44 5.95 34.34
N ASP A 100 -2.39 6.37 35.17
CA ASP A 100 -3.17 5.49 36.05
C ASP A 100 -4.11 4.53 35.30
N PHE A 101 -4.65 4.95 34.16
CA PHE A 101 -5.58 4.18 33.32
C PHE A 101 -4.96 3.77 31.98
N THR A 102 -3.66 3.97 31.76
CA THR A 102 -2.92 3.59 30.53
C THR A 102 -3.18 2.14 30.13
N ALA A 103 -3.15 1.20 31.09
CA ALA A 103 -3.40 -0.21 30.81
C ALA A 103 -4.82 -0.50 30.29
N ALA A 104 -5.76 0.43 30.44
CA ALA A 104 -7.15 0.31 29.99
C ALA A 104 -7.48 1.26 28.83
N ALA A 105 -6.51 1.97 28.26
CA ALA A 105 -6.74 2.99 27.22
C ALA A 105 -7.50 2.44 26.00
N LEU A 106 -7.10 1.27 25.49
CA LEU A 106 -7.77 0.59 24.37
C LEU A 106 -9.24 0.19 24.66
N LEU A 107 -9.67 0.18 25.92
CA LEU A 107 -11.08 -0.06 26.27
C LEU A 107 -11.97 1.18 26.05
N PHE A 108 -11.37 2.35 25.84
CA PHE A 108 -12.07 3.61 25.55
C PHE A 108 -12.20 3.89 24.04
N ALA A 109 -11.47 3.15 23.19
CA ALA A 109 -11.37 3.38 21.76
C ALA A 109 -12.45 2.65 20.92
N THR A 110 -13.52 2.11 21.53
CA THR A 110 -14.55 1.36 20.80
C THR A 110 -15.66 2.28 20.27
N GLU A 111 -16.32 1.90 19.16
CA GLU A 111 -17.53 2.59 18.71
C GLU A 111 -18.61 2.61 19.82
N ASP A 112 -19.26 3.75 20.02
CA ASP A 112 -20.37 3.96 20.99
C ASP A 112 -20.07 3.60 22.47
N THR A 113 -18.83 3.78 22.96
CA THR A 113 -18.53 3.47 24.37
C THR A 113 -19.38 4.31 25.34
N GLN A 114 -20.01 3.62 26.28
CA GLN A 114 -20.68 4.23 27.43
C GLN A 114 -20.14 3.58 28.71
N LEU A 115 -20.14 4.33 29.80
CA LEU A 115 -19.99 3.73 31.12
C LEU A 115 -21.17 2.80 31.40
N LEU A 116 -21.00 1.87 32.33
CA LEU A 116 -21.98 0.87 32.72
C LEU A 116 -23.31 1.48 33.26
N ASP A 117 -23.29 2.76 33.68
CA ASP A 117 -24.48 3.50 34.07
C ASP A 117 -25.20 4.21 32.90
N GLY A 118 -24.75 3.98 31.66
CA GLY A 118 -25.26 4.59 30.43
C GLY A 118 -24.72 6.00 30.17
N THR A 119 -23.72 6.47 30.91
CA THR A 119 -23.07 7.76 30.62
C THR A 119 -22.27 7.64 29.33
N PRO A 120 -22.53 8.47 28.30
CA PRO A 120 -21.71 8.49 27.09
C PRO A 120 -20.34 9.09 27.39
N ILE A 121 -19.31 8.51 26.79
CA ILE A 121 -17.93 9.01 26.84
C ILE A 121 -17.40 9.13 25.41
N GLU A 122 -16.45 10.03 25.21
CA GLU A 122 -15.84 10.26 23.91
C GLU A 122 -14.32 10.38 24.10
N LEU A 123 -13.56 9.50 23.44
CA LEU A 123 -12.10 9.58 23.40
C LEU A 123 -11.68 10.63 22.37
N ILE A 124 -10.77 11.52 22.75
CA ILE A 124 -10.28 12.61 21.92
C ILE A 124 -8.78 12.46 21.75
N ILE A 125 -8.31 12.45 20.51
CA ILE A 125 -6.88 12.50 20.20
C ILE A 125 -6.47 13.96 19.98
N VAL A 126 -5.80 14.54 20.96
CA VAL A 126 -5.66 16.00 21.13
C VAL A 126 -5.02 16.70 19.93
N PRO A 127 -3.94 16.18 19.30
CA PRO A 127 -3.33 16.85 18.16
C PRO A 127 -4.20 16.83 16.89
N PHE A 128 -5.12 15.87 16.77
CA PHE A 128 -5.96 15.71 15.58
C PHE A 128 -7.34 16.38 15.73
N GLU A 129 -7.84 16.50 16.97
CA GLU A 129 -9.17 17.05 17.26
C GLU A 129 -9.15 18.19 18.32
N PRO A 130 -8.22 19.17 18.25
CA PRO A 130 -8.10 20.22 19.27
C PRO A 130 -9.35 21.11 19.36
N GLU A 131 -10.12 21.22 18.29
CA GLU A 131 -11.37 21.99 18.25
C GLU A 131 -12.43 21.46 19.21
N LYS A 132 -12.52 20.14 19.43
CA LYS A 132 -13.51 19.55 20.36
C LYS A 132 -13.26 19.96 21.81
N LEU A 133 -11.99 20.11 22.19
CA LEU A 133 -11.60 20.64 23.49
C LEU A 133 -11.83 22.16 23.57
N ALA A 134 -11.49 22.89 22.51
CA ALA A 134 -11.73 24.33 22.44
C ALA A 134 -13.22 24.70 22.55
N GLU A 135 -14.12 23.90 21.98
CA GLU A 135 -15.58 24.07 22.12
C GLU A 135 -16.08 23.96 23.56
N ARG A 136 -15.30 23.30 24.44
CA ARG A 136 -15.55 23.18 25.88
C ARG A 136 -14.77 24.16 26.74
N ASP A 137 -14.21 25.20 26.11
CA ASP A 137 -13.35 26.21 26.73
C ASP A 137 -12.16 25.58 27.50
N VAL A 138 -11.67 24.42 27.04
CA VAL A 138 -10.50 23.75 27.65
C VAL A 138 -9.22 24.47 27.20
N PRO A 139 -8.36 24.89 28.13
CA PRO A 139 -7.05 25.45 27.78
C PRO A 139 -6.12 24.34 27.27
N LEU A 140 -5.92 24.25 25.95
CA LEU A 140 -5.10 23.22 25.31
C LEU A 140 -3.67 23.14 25.85
N GLU A 141 -3.10 24.28 26.23
CA GLU A 141 -1.77 24.40 26.86
C GLU A 141 -1.67 23.76 28.26
N GLU A 142 -2.80 23.46 28.91
CA GLU A 142 -2.86 22.76 30.20
C GLU A 142 -3.22 21.28 30.05
N VAL A 143 -3.50 20.81 28.83
CA VAL A 143 -3.74 19.39 28.54
C VAL A 143 -2.40 18.72 28.23
N THR A 144 -2.04 17.75 29.06
CA THR A 144 -0.71 17.11 29.01
C THR A 144 -0.70 15.77 28.27
N ASP A 145 -1.86 15.14 28.12
CA ASP A 145 -2.00 13.81 27.54
C ASP A 145 -2.28 13.92 26.05
N PHE A 146 -1.75 12.98 25.28
CA PHE A 146 -2.01 12.86 23.84
C PHE A 146 -3.48 12.51 23.57
N GLU A 147 -4.10 11.77 24.49
CA GLU A 147 -5.49 11.34 24.44
C GLU A 147 -6.21 11.63 25.76
N VAL A 148 -7.46 12.07 25.67
CA VAL A 148 -8.31 12.37 26.84
C VAL A 148 -9.74 11.92 26.61
N VAL A 149 -10.45 11.56 27.67
CA VAL A 149 -11.87 11.19 27.58
C VAL A 149 -12.75 12.36 28.02
N LEU A 150 -13.64 12.81 27.13
CA LEU A 150 -14.70 13.78 27.44
C LEU A 150 -15.87 13.08 28.14
N LEU A 151 -16.26 13.61 29.30
CA LEU A 151 -17.47 13.23 30.01
C LEU A 151 -18.60 14.24 29.75
N PRO A 152 -19.87 13.92 30.04
CA PRO A 152 -20.95 14.88 29.91
C PRO A 152 -20.73 16.11 30.82
N LEU A 153 -21.14 17.30 30.36
CA LEU A 153 -21.00 18.53 31.15
C LEU A 153 -21.68 18.39 32.52
N GLY A 154 -20.94 18.75 33.58
CA GLY A 154 -21.34 18.66 34.97
C GLY A 154 -21.26 17.25 35.58
N TYR A 155 -20.65 16.28 34.89
CA TYR A 155 -20.49 14.90 35.37
C TYR A 155 -19.80 14.83 36.73
N TRP A 156 -18.67 15.51 36.91
CA TRP A 156 -17.95 15.55 38.18
C TRP A 156 -18.70 16.33 39.25
N GLY A 157 -19.29 17.47 38.85
CA GLY A 157 -20.11 18.31 39.73
C GLY A 157 -21.29 17.56 40.34
N ALA A 158 -21.99 16.75 39.54
CA ALA A 158 -23.11 15.92 39.99
C ALA A 158 -22.68 14.86 41.02
N ARG A 159 -21.48 14.31 40.86
CA ARG A 159 -20.87 13.32 41.78
C ARG A 159 -20.13 13.96 42.95
N LYS A 160 -20.07 15.29 43.01
CA LYS A 160 -19.36 16.09 44.02
C LYS A 160 -17.86 15.82 44.09
N VAL A 161 -17.29 15.35 42.98
CA VAL A 161 -15.84 15.15 42.82
C VAL A 161 -15.17 16.50 42.61
N ARG A 162 -14.02 16.71 43.24
CA ARG A 162 -13.22 17.93 43.16
C ARG A 162 -11.77 17.57 42.86
N SER A 163 -11.01 18.59 42.43
CA SER A 163 -9.56 18.48 42.33
C SER A 163 -8.96 17.92 43.62
N GLY A 164 -8.12 16.89 43.48
CA GLY A 164 -7.47 16.15 44.56
C GLY A 164 -8.25 14.92 45.04
N ASP A 165 -9.53 14.76 44.70
CA ASP A 165 -10.30 13.57 45.05
C ASP A 165 -9.84 12.34 44.24
N LEU A 166 -10.10 11.15 44.76
CA LEU A 166 -9.81 9.90 44.07
C LEU A 166 -11.03 9.46 43.26
N ILE A 167 -10.74 8.89 42.09
CA ILE A 167 -11.71 8.15 41.28
C ILE A 167 -11.12 6.80 40.90
N ALA A 168 -11.98 5.79 40.79
CA ALA A 168 -11.60 4.43 40.45
C ALA A 168 -12.29 4.00 39.15
N LEU A 169 -11.51 3.51 38.20
CA LEU A 169 -12.00 2.82 37.02
C LEU A 169 -12.08 1.33 37.34
N ARG A 170 -13.31 0.82 37.44
CA ARG A 170 -13.59 -0.61 37.55
C ARG A 170 -13.90 -1.16 36.18
N ILE A 171 -13.15 -2.17 35.76
CA ILE A 171 -13.37 -2.88 34.51
C ILE A 171 -14.18 -4.13 34.83
N THR A 172 -15.25 -4.36 34.09
CA THR A 172 -16.11 -5.55 34.26
C THR A 172 -16.29 -6.25 32.92
N GLY A 173 -16.79 -7.49 32.95
CA GLY A 173 -17.13 -8.19 31.70
C GLY A 173 -18.24 -7.50 30.88
N ASP A 174 -19.00 -6.60 31.51
CA ASP A 174 -20.12 -5.88 30.89
C ASP A 174 -19.77 -4.41 30.55
N GLY A 175 -18.52 -3.97 30.80
CA GLY A 175 -18.06 -2.61 30.49
C GLY A 175 -17.35 -1.89 31.66
N LEU A 176 -17.20 -0.57 31.51
CA LEU A 176 -16.40 0.30 32.40
C LEU A 176 -17.27 1.04 33.41
N ALA A 177 -16.86 1.12 34.67
CA ALA A 177 -17.53 1.90 35.71
C ALA A 177 -16.57 2.87 36.40
N LEU A 178 -16.96 4.14 36.48
CA LEU A 178 -16.23 5.16 37.25
C LEU A 178 -16.89 5.36 38.62
N GLU A 179 -16.13 5.07 39.67
CA GLU A 179 -16.57 5.09 41.06
C GLU A 179 -15.74 6.09 41.88
N VAL A 180 -16.29 6.59 43.00
CA VAL A 180 -15.53 7.36 44.00
C VAL A 180 -15.24 6.43 45.17
N PRO A 181 -13.99 5.95 45.34
CA PRO A 181 -13.66 5.04 46.44
C PRO A 181 -13.68 5.76 47.80
N ASP A 182 -14.10 5.07 48.85
CA ASP A 182 -14.10 5.62 50.23
C ASP A 182 -12.68 5.91 50.75
N ALA A 183 -11.72 5.05 50.38
CA ALA A 183 -10.29 5.15 50.66
C ALA A 183 -9.51 4.19 49.75
N PRO A 184 -8.21 4.42 49.50
CA PRO A 184 -7.36 3.43 48.86
C PRO A 184 -7.22 2.18 49.74
N ALA A 185 -7.02 1.03 49.11
CA ALA A 185 -6.83 -0.27 49.73
C ALA A 185 -5.58 -0.33 50.63
N ASP A 186 -5.46 -1.39 51.43
CA ASP A 186 -4.35 -1.55 52.39
C ASP A 186 -2.99 -1.59 51.70
N ALA A 187 -1.98 -1.02 52.36
CA ALA A 187 -0.59 -0.93 51.88
C ALA A 187 -0.01 -2.30 51.48
N LYS A 188 -0.49 -3.39 52.11
CA LYS A 188 -0.08 -4.74 51.75
C LYS A 188 -0.44 -5.13 50.31
N ALA A 189 -1.61 -4.72 49.80
CA ALA A 189 -2.03 -5.01 48.44
C ALA A 189 -1.18 -4.23 47.41
N ALA A 190 -0.88 -2.96 47.72
CA ALA A 190 0.02 -2.14 46.91
C ALA A 190 1.44 -2.73 46.85
N THR A 191 1.97 -3.24 47.97
CA THR A 191 3.27 -3.93 47.99
C THR A 191 3.26 -5.21 47.16
N ALA A 192 2.17 -6.01 47.19
CA ALA A 192 2.08 -7.22 46.38
C ALA A 192 2.11 -6.92 44.88
N VAL A 193 1.39 -5.88 44.43
CA VAL A 193 1.45 -5.40 43.05
C VAL A 193 2.86 -4.92 42.68
N ALA A 194 3.49 -4.12 43.54
CA ALA A 194 4.84 -3.64 43.27
C ALA A 194 5.86 -4.79 43.20
N GLU A 195 5.77 -5.78 44.08
CA GLU A 195 6.63 -6.97 44.05
C GLU A 195 6.45 -7.77 42.74
N ALA A 196 5.21 -7.89 42.25
CA ALA A 196 4.91 -8.54 40.97
C ALA A 196 5.48 -7.76 39.78
N LEU A 197 5.29 -6.43 39.75
CA LEU A 197 5.88 -5.57 38.70
C LEU A 197 7.40 -5.66 38.71
N ILE A 198 8.03 -5.57 39.88
CA ILE A 198 9.48 -5.75 40.03
C ILE A 198 9.93 -7.14 39.57
N ALA A 199 9.09 -8.18 39.63
CA ALA A 199 9.45 -9.52 39.20
C ALA A 199 9.53 -9.65 37.67
N VAL A 200 8.68 -8.92 36.93
CA VAL A 200 8.64 -8.97 35.46
C VAL A 200 9.62 -7.99 34.80
N LEU A 201 10.04 -6.92 35.49
CA LEU A 201 10.97 -5.93 34.93
C LEU A 201 12.41 -6.45 34.81
N ASP A 202 13.05 -6.22 33.65
CA ASP A 202 14.48 -6.40 33.48
C ASP A 202 15.29 -5.41 34.34
N ARG A 203 16.62 -5.60 34.44
CA ARG A 203 17.52 -4.71 35.19
C ARG A 203 18.23 -3.68 34.31
N ARG A 204 18.26 -3.88 33.00
CA ARG A 204 19.03 -3.11 32.01
C ARG A 204 18.13 -2.43 31.00
N GLU A 205 16.87 -2.85 30.90
CA GLU A 205 15.89 -2.29 29.98
C GLU A 205 14.61 -1.93 30.75
N PRO A 206 13.96 -0.80 30.40
CA PRO A 206 12.63 -0.50 30.91
C PRO A 206 11.58 -1.29 30.14
N GLU A 207 10.40 -1.45 30.72
CA GLU A 207 9.24 -2.08 30.10
C GLU A 207 8.17 -1.00 29.83
N GLN A 208 7.33 -1.17 28.82
CA GLN A 208 6.17 -0.28 28.68
C GLN A 208 5.23 -0.47 29.89
N LEU A 209 4.67 0.62 30.40
CA LEU A 209 3.94 0.62 31.66
C LEU A 209 2.71 -0.31 31.62
N ASP A 210 1.91 -0.20 30.56
CA ASP A 210 0.78 -1.08 30.28
C ASP A 210 1.20 -2.53 30.10
N THR A 211 2.22 -2.80 29.28
CA THR A 211 2.77 -4.15 29.07
C THR A 211 3.17 -4.82 30.39
N ALA A 212 3.85 -4.08 31.28
CA ALA A 212 4.19 -4.58 32.61
C ALA A 212 2.94 -4.91 33.44
N ILE A 213 1.92 -4.04 33.41
CA ILE A 213 0.64 -4.23 34.13
C ILE A 213 -0.13 -5.43 33.59
N TRP A 214 -0.22 -5.57 32.27
CA TRP A 214 -0.89 -6.70 31.61
C TRP A 214 -0.20 -8.02 31.96
N THR A 215 1.12 -8.05 31.92
CA THR A 215 1.92 -9.23 32.24
C THR A 215 1.69 -9.69 33.68
N VAL A 216 1.70 -8.78 34.66
CA VAL A 216 1.41 -9.18 36.05
C VAL A 216 -0.06 -9.56 36.27
N CYS A 217 -0.99 -8.97 35.52
CA CYS A 217 -2.40 -9.36 35.57
C CYS A 217 -2.62 -10.77 35.00
N ALA A 218 -1.86 -11.16 33.98
CA ALA A 218 -1.88 -12.50 33.41
C ALA A 218 -1.32 -13.54 34.39
N GLU A 219 -0.24 -13.21 35.09
CA GLU A 219 0.42 -14.10 36.05
C GLU A 219 -0.36 -14.26 37.37
N ASP A 220 -0.99 -13.19 37.87
CA ASP A 220 -1.74 -13.24 39.12
C ASP A 220 -3.17 -12.64 38.97
N PRO A 221 -4.21 -13.49 38.98
CA PRO A 221 -5.59 -13.04 38.85
C PRO A 221 -6.11 -12.23 40.05
N GLU A 222 -5.38 -12.16 41.17
CA GLU A 222 -5.81 -11.44 42.38
C GLU A 222 -5.25 -10.01 42.50
N LEU A 223 -4.32 -9.61 41.63
CA LEU A 223 -3.78 -8.24 41.61
C LEU A 223 -4.82 -7.22 41.12
N PHE A 224 -4.69 -5.95 41.53
CA PHE A 224 -5.59 -4.85 41.13
C PHE A 224 -7.09 -5.10 41.37
N ARG A 225 -7.50 -5.99 42.30
CA ARG A 225 -8.92 -6.26 42.58
C ARG A 225 -9.60 -5.21 43.46
N GLU A 226 -8.80 -4.46 44.21
CA GLU A 226 -9.24 -3.41 45.12
C GLU A 226 -8.71 -2.05 44.66
N PRO A 227 -9.41 -0.94 44.94
CA PRO A 227 -8.96 0.40 44.55
C PRO A 227 -7.67 0.76 45.31
N LEU A 228 -6.51 0.59 44.67
CA LEU A 228 -5.20 0.93 45.25
C LEU A 228 -4.98 2.45 45.31
N MET A 229 -3.77 2.87 45.65
CA MET A 229 -3.34 4.26 45.40
C MET A 229 -3.02 4.47 43.91
N PRO A 230 -3.04 5.72 43.42
CA PRO A 230 -2.56 6.04 42.07
C PRO A 230 -1.18 5.43 41.79
N LEU A 231 -0.94 5.01 40.55
CA LEU A 231 0.24 4.28 40.14
C LEU A 231 1.52 5.03 40.45
N ASP A 232 1.59 6.35 40.21
CA ASP A 232 2.75 7.15 40.56
C ASP A 232 3.05 7.16 42.08
N GLU A 233 2.00 7.18 42.90
CA GLU A 233 2.13 7.06 44.36
C GLU A 233 2.60 5.64 44.76
N LEU A 234 2.09 4.61 44.09
CA LEU A 234 2.47 3.22 44.29
C LEU A 234 3.94 2.98 43.93
N PHE A 235 4.39 3.49 42.78
CA PHE A 235 5.76 3.33 42.30
C PHE A 235 6.75 4.03 43.22
N ALA A 236 6.47 5.30 43.57
CA ALA A 236 7.30 6.07 44.48
C ALA A 236 7.42 5.44 45.88
N ALA A 237 6.36 4.78 46.36
CA ALA A 237 6.35 4.12 47.66
C ALA A 237 7.09 2.77 47.69
N ASN A 238 7.32 2.13 46.54
CA ASN A 238 7.79 0.74 46.47
C ASN A 238 9.05 0.52 45.60
N GLY A 239 9.81 1.57 45.27
CA GLY A 239 11.11 1.42 44.59
C GLY A 239 10.99 1.08 43.11
N LEU A 240 10.02 1.68 42.43
CA LEU A 240 9.88 1.68 40.98
C LEU A 240 10.12 3.10 40.45
N ALA A 241 10.72 3.22 39.28
CA ALA A 241 10.94 4.48 38.58
C ALA A 241 10.11 4.49 37.28
N ARG A 242 9.51 5.64 36.95
CA ARG A 242 8.69 5.81 35.75
C ARG A 242 9.29 6.88 34.84
N GLY A 243 9.36 6.57 33.54
CA GLY A 243 9.46 7.54 32.44
C GLY A 243 8.06 8.06 32.08
N VAL A 244 7.85 8.57 30.86
CA VAL A 244 6.49 8.93 30.42
C VAL A 244 5.66 7.64 30.28
N ASP A 245 6.02 6.77 29.34
CA ASP A 245 5.31 5.51 29.07
C ASP A 245 6.06 4.26 29.56
N TRP A 246 7.18 4.47 30.26
CA TRP A 246 8.14 3.41 30.61
C TRP A 246 8.20 3.18 32.11
N LEU A 247 8.31 1.93 32.53
CA LEU A 247 8.49 1.50 33.92
C LEU A 247 9.82 0.78 34.07
N ALA A 248 10.55 1.08 35.14
CA ALA A 248 11.80 0.42 35.47
C ALA A 248 12.00 0.29 36.97
N ARG A 249 13.02 -0.46 37.37
CA ARG A 249 13.45 -0.55 38.76
C ARG A 249 14.02 0.79 39.25
N GLU A 250 13.92 1.07 40.55
CA GLU A 250 14.52 2.28 41.14
C GLU A 250 16.00 2.44 40.76
N GLY A 251 16.37 3.68 40.37
CA GLY A 251 17.72 4.03 39.96
C GLY A 251 18.04 3.79 38.48
N PHE A 252 17.05 3.42 37.66
CA PHE A 252 17.20 3.32 36.20
C PHE A 252 17.45 4.71 35.57
N ASP A 253 18.37 4.77 34.61
CA ASP A 253 18.70 5.99 33.86
C ASP A 253 18.00 5.99 32.50
N PHE A 254 16.76 6.50 32.47
CA PHE A 254 15.97 6.60 31.25
C PHE A 254 16.64 7.46 30.18
N GLY A 255 17.37 8.51 30.57
CA GLY A 255 18.06 9.38 29.63
C GLY A 255 19.21 8.66 28.92
N ALA A 256 20.02 7.91 29.67
CA ALA A 256 21.08 7.10 29.09
C ALA A 256 20.53 5.97 28.20
N TRP A 257 19.43 5.33 28.60
CA TRP A 257 18.78 4.29 27.78
C TRP A 257 18.17 4.85 26.49
N GLN A 258 17.43 5.95 26.55
CA GLN A 258 16.88 6.60 25.35
C GLN A 258 17.98 7.04 24.39
N LEU A 259 19.10 7.55 24.92
CA LEU A 259 20.27 7.88 24.11
C LEU A 259 20.86 6.63 23.45
N ASP A 260 21.06 5.53 24.18
CA ASP A 260 21.58 4.26 23.65
C ASP A 260 20.66 3.68 22.56
N SER A 261 19.33 3.73 22.76
CA SER A 261 18.34 3.30 21.76
C SER A 261 18.42 4.16 20.50
N ARG A 262 18.43 5.49 20.63
CA ARG A 262 18.58 6.41 19.48
C ARG A 262 19.91 6.22 18.76
N LEU A 263 20.99 5.98 19.50
CA LEU A 263 22.31 5.68 18.93
C LEU A 263 22.23 4.43 18.06
N LYS A 264 21.67 3.32 18.57
CA LYS A 264 21.50 2.09 17.79
C LYS A 264 20.70 2.32 16.51
N THR A 265 19.56 3.03 16.60
CA THR A 265 18.74 3.35 15.42
C THR A 265 19.55 4.11 14.36
N VAL A 266 20.32 5.12 14.76
CA VAL A 266 21.15 5.89 13.83
C VAL A 266 22.31 5.06 13.28
N MET A 267 22.96 4.24 14.12
CA MET A 267 24.04 3.35 13.71
C MET A 267 23.55 2.34 12.66
N ASP A 268 22.43 1.67 12.92
CA ASP A 268 21.89 0.63 12.04
C ASP A 268 21.38 1.22 10.72
N ARG A 269 20.71 2.39 10.78
CA ARG A 269 20.16 3.06 9.59
C ARG A 269 21.22 3.57 8.62
N PHE A 270 22.35 4.07 9.14
CA PHE A 270 23.37 4.76 8.35
C PHE A 270 24.71 4.03 8.30
N GLU A 271 24.78 2.83 8.87
CA GLU A 271 25.99 2.00 9.01
C GLU A 271 27.15 2.75 9.72
N LEU A 272 26.81 3.55 10.74
CA LEU A 272 27.76 4.38 11.47
C LEU A 272 28.33 3.67 12.70
N ASP A 273 29.54 4.05 13.11
CA ASP A 273 30.06 3.69 14.42
C ASP A 273 29.42 4.55 15.54
N ASN A 274 29.76 4.22 16.80
CA ASN A 274 29.18 4.89 17.95
C ASN A 274 29.57 6.37 18.05
N GLU A 275 30.83 6.73 17.76
CA GLU A 275 31.27 8.13 17.84
C GLU A 275 30.63 8.96 16.71
N GLU A 276 30.53 8.39 15.52
CA GLU A 276 29.84 8.97 14.36
C GLU A 276 28.35 9.20 14.65
N ALA A 277 27.63 8.19 15.14
CA ALA A 277 26.21 8.33 15.51
C ALA A 277 26.00 9.33 16.65
N LEU A 278 26.90 9.38 17.63
CA LEU A 278 26.87 10.37 18.69
C LEU A 278 27.06 11.79 18.14
N ALA A 279 27.90 11.97 17.12
CA ALA A 279 28.07 13.25 16.43
C ALA A 279 26.79 13.69 15.71
N VAL A 280 26.09 12.76 15.05
CA VAL A 280 24.77 13.03 14.44
C VAL A 280 23.78 13.51 15.50
N LEU A 281 23.64 12.77 16.62
CA LEU A 281 22.70 13.13 17.68
C LEU A 281 23.05 14.44 18.38
N ALA A 282 24.34 14.71 18.61
CA ALA A 282 24.79 15.98 19.17
C ALA A 282 24.47 17.16 18.23
N ALA A 283 24.73 17.02 16.95
CA ALA A 283 24.40 18.03 15.95
C ALA A 283 22.87 18.21 15.78
N ALA A 284 22.09 17.13 15.83
CA ALA A 284 20.63 17.19 15.80
C ALA A 284 20.04 17.88 17.06
N GLY A 285 20.67 17.69 18.22
CA GLY A 285 20.33 18.43 19.44
C GLY A 285 20.56 19.94 19.29
N LEU A 286 21.69 20.35 18.68
CA LEU A 286 21.95 21.76 18.36
C LEU A 286 20.96 22.30 17.33
N TYR A 287 20.63 21.52 16.31
CA TYR A 287 19.60 21.87 15.34
C TYR A 287 18.26 22.17 16.02
N THR A 288 17.84 21.33 16.97
CA THR A 288 16.59 21.52 17.72
C THR A 288 16.59 22.85 18.47
N GLN A 289 17.71 23.21 19.12
CA GLN A 289 17.86 24.51 19.79
C GLN A 289 17.78 25.69 18.80
N VAL A 290 18.43 25.58 17.64
CA VAL A 290 18.38 26.61 16.58
C VAL A 290 16.96 26.73 16.01
N ALA A 291 16.25 25.63 15.84
CA ALA A 291 14.87 25.61 15.36
C ALA A 291 13.90 26.27 16.36
N GLU A 292 14.04 25.99 17.65
CA GLU A 292 13.21 26.59 18.70
C GLU A 292 13.49 28.10 18.87
N GLN A 293 14.76 28.48 18.89
CA GLN A 293 15.19 29.85 19.19
C GLN A 293 15.23 30.75 17.95
N HIS A 294 15.22 30.17 16.76
CA HIS A 294 15.40 30.85 15.47
C HIS A 294 16.72 31.65 15.38
N ASP A 295 17.73 31.27 16.18
CA ASP A 295 19.08 31.82 16.13
C ASP A 295 20.13 30.78 16.53
N ALA A 296 21.40 31.11 16.29
CA ALA A 296 22.52 30.22 16.49
C ALA A 296 23.35 30.57 17.75
N THR A 297 22.76 31.28 18.72
CA THR A 297 23.49 31.77 19.90
C THR A 297 23.93 30.67 20.85
N ALA A 298 23.22 29.54 20.88
CA ALA A 298 23.59 28.35 21.65
C ALA A 298 25.01 27.82 21.33
N LEU A 299 25.55 28.14 20.14
CA LEU A 299 26.90 27.72 19.75
C LEU A 299 28.03 28.44 20.49
N ASP A 300 27.76 29.59 21.11
CA ASP A 300 28.77 30.35 21.86
C ASP A 300 29.29 29.56 23.08
N GLU A 301 28.50 28.61 23.59
CA GLU A 301 28.79 27.82 24.79
C GLU A 301 29.39 26.43 24.46
N LEU A 302 29.69 26.12 23.20
CA LEU A 302 30.24 24.83 22.79
C LEU A 302 31.58 24.52 23.46
N THR A 303 31.61 23.40 24.20
CA THR A 303 32.81 22.87 24.85
C THR A 303 33.79 22.29 23.83
N GLY A 304 35.05 22.07 24.25
CA GLY A 304 36.05 21.43 23.38
C GLY A 304 35.67 20.02 22.97
N GLU A 305 35.10 19.24 23.90
CA GLU A 305 34.68 17.85 23.67
C GLU A 305 33.56 17.77 22.61
N VAL A 306 32.56 18.66 22.67
CA VAL A 306 31.49 18.70 21.66
C VAL A 306 32.05 19.12 20.30
N LYS A 307 33.04 20.04 20.25
CA LYS A 307 33.68 20.42 18.98
C LYS A 307 34.50 19.31 18.36
N GLU A 308 35.15 18.47 19.17
CA GLU A 308 35.88 17.28 18.69
C GLU A 308 34.90 16.26 18.10
N LEU A 309 33.76 16.05 18.75
CA LEU A 309 32.71 15.17 18.25
C LEU A 309 32.09 15.70 16.94
N LEU A 310 31.72 16.98 16.88
CA LEU A 310 31.16 17.61 15.67
C LEU A 310 32.16 17.66 14.50
N ALA A 311 33.46 17.51 14.75
CA ALA A 311 34.44 17.45 13.68
C ALA A 311 34.25 16.23 12.77
N LEU A 312 33.64 15.14 13.28
CA LEU A 312 33.26 13.93 12.54
C LEU A 312 32.21 14.18 11.45
N LEU A 313 31.63 15.39 11.38
CA LEU A 313 30.84 15.78 10.21
C LEU A 313 31.65 15.80 8.91
N ASP A 314 32.99 15.72 8.96
CA ASP A 314 33.80 15.53 7.76
C ASP A 314 33.57 14.15 7.10
N GLU A 315 33.15 13.15 7.87
CA GLU A 315 32.72 11.85 7.36
C GLU A 315 31.39 11.97 6.59
N PRO A 316 31.34 11.57 5.29
CA PRO A 316 30.18 11.80 4.44
C PRO A 316 28.85 11.29 5.00
N MET A 317 28.84 10.08 5.57
CA MET A 317 27.61 9.47 6.08
C MET A 317 27.09 10.13 7.35
N VAL A 318 27.96 10.73 8.17
CA VAL A 318 27.55 11.53 9.34
C VAL A 318 26.81 12.79 8.88
N ALA A 319 27.29 13.46 7.83
CA ALA A 319 26.59 14.62 7.27
C ALA A 319 25.25 14.23 6.60
N VAL A 320 25.20 13.12 5.85
CA VAL A 320 23.96 12.61 5.26
C VAL A 320 22.94 12.25 6.35
N ALA A 321 23.36 11.53 7.38
CA ALA A 321 22.52 11.18 8.52
C ALA A 321 21.99 12.43 9.23
N LEU A 322 22.82 13.46 9.43
CA LEU A 322 22.38 14.70 10.03
C LEU A 322 21.29 15.40 9.20
N LEU A 323 21.43 15.44 7.86
CA LEU A 323 20.43 16.02 6.97
C LEU A 323 19.07 15.31 7.14
N GLU A 324 19.05 13.97 7.06
CA GLU A 324 17.83 13.18 7.19
C GLU A 324 17.21 13.29 8.59
N GLN A 325 18.02 13.14 9.65
CA GLN A 325 17.55 13.19 11.05
C GLN A 325 16.97 14.54 11.48
N THR A 326 17.37 15.64 10.82
CA THR A 326 16.91 16.98 11.19
C THR A 326 15.80 17.50 10.30
N THR A 327 15.93 17.31 8.99
CA THR A 327 14.99 17.87 8.02
C THR A 327 13.95 16.86 7.55
N GLY A 328 14.26 15.57 7.52
CA GLY A 328 13.42 14.58 6.82
C GLY A 328 13.16 14.95 5.36
N TYR A 329 14.01 15.79 4.76
CA TYR A 329 13.81 16.41 3.45
C TYR A 329 12.58 17.33 3.34
N ASP A 330 12.07 17.81 4.46
CA ASP A 330 11.01 18.81 4.55
C ASP A 330 11.58 20.24 4.42
N ALA A 331 11.02 21.02 3.50
CA ALA A 331 11.39 22.41 3.27
C ALA A 331 11.13 23.30 4.50
N GLU A 332 10.09 23.02 5.29
CA GLU A 332 9.75 23.79 6.50
C GLU A 332 10.83 23.65 7.59
N ARG A 333 11.56 22.52 7.57
CA ARG A 333 12.63 22.18 8.51
C ARG A 333 14.03 22.52 8.00
N ALA A 334 14.16 22.98 6.76
CA ALA A 334 15.47 23.19 6.13
C ALA A 334 16.24 24.41 6.68
N ALA A 335 15.56 25.53 6.93
CA ALA A 335 16.22 26.79 7.26
C ALA A 335 17.09 26.75 8.55
N PRO A 336 16.63 26.14 9.67
CA PRO A 336 17.45 26.04 10.88
C PRO A 336 18.75 25.24 10.68
N LEU A 337 18.73 24.18 9.85
CA LEU A 337 19.95 23.42 9.55
C LEU A 337 20.96 24.26 8.76
N GLY A 338 20.49 25.09 7.82
CA GLY A 338 21.35 25.99 7.05
C GLY A 338 22.04 27.03 7.94
N LEU A 339 21.29 27.60 8.90
CA LEU A 339 21.81 28.52 9.91
C LEU A 339 22.83 27.85 10.83
N LEU A 340 22.52 26.64 11.31
CA LEU A 340 23.44 25.84 12.13
C LEU A 340 24.76 25.58 11.38
N ALA A 341 24.68 25.13 10.13
CA ALA A 341 25.86 24.82 9.32
C ALA A 341 26.74 26.06 9.07
N GLU A 342 26.13 27.22 8.80
CA GLU A 342 26.85 28.49 8.66
C GLU A 342 27.53 28.93 9.97
N ALA A 343 26.84 28.79 11.10
CA ALA A 343 27.37 29.15 12.41
C ALA A 343 28.50 28.21 12.89
N LEU A 344 28.44 26.93 12.54
CA LEU A 344 29.49 25.94 12.85
C LEU A 344 30.76 26.13 12.03
N GLU A 345 30.68 26.57 10.77
CA GLU A 345 31.82 26.65 9.85
C GLU A 345 33.06 27.38 10.41
N PRO A 346 32.95 28.56 11.06
CA PRO A 346 34.10 29.24 11.65
C PRO A 346 34.67 28.55 12.91
N LEU A 347 33.87 27.73 13.59
CA LEU A 347 34.24 27.03 14.81
C LEU A 347 34.93 25.68 14.53
N MET A 348 34.70 25.12 13.34
CA MET A 348 35.16 23.79 12.97
C MET A 348 36.54 23.77 12.26
N PRO A 349 37.25 22.63 12.35
CA PRO A 349 38.44 22.34 11.55
C PRO A 349 38.20 22.52 10.04
N ARG A 350 39.28 22.67 9.26
CA ARG A 350 39.18 22.95 7.81
C ARG A 350 38.58 21.80 7.01
N ASN A 351 38.84 20.56 7.42
CA ASN A 351 38.33 19.31 6.83
C ASN A 351 36.82 19.14 6.99
N THR A 352 36.20 19.72 8.02
CA THR A 352 34.74 19.63 8.26
C THR A 352 33.94 20.63 7.41
N ARG A 353 34.58 21.67 6.87
CA ARG A 353 33.89 22.76 6.14
C ARG A 353 33.21 22.34 4.83
N PRO A 354 33.75 21.41 4.01
CA PRO A 354 33.03 20.88 2.84
C PRO A 354 31.66 20.33 3.21
N ALA A 355 31.57 19.53 4.29
CA ALA A 355 30.32 18.95 4.78
C ALA A 355 29.31 20.01 5.24
N LEU A 356 29.76 21.00 6.03
CA LEU A 356 28.89 22.10 6.46
C LEU A 356 28.36 22.93 5.28
N ARG A 357 29.19 23.17 4.27
CA ARG A 357 28.75 23.83 3.04
C ARG A 357 27.78 22.96 2.26
N TRP A 358 28.02 21.65 2.18
CA TRP A 358 27.09 20.74 1.54
C TRP A 358 25.72 20.73 2.25
N LEU A 359 25.68 20.64 3.58
CA LEU A 359 24.44 20.76 4.35
C LEU A 359 23.71 22.07 4.03
N ARG A 360 24.43 23.20 4.02
CA ARG A 360 23.85 24.49 3.62
C ARG A 360 23.31 24.45 2.18
N ALA A 361 24.03 23.84 1.23
CA ALA A 361 23.56 23.70 -0.14
C ALA A 361 22.29 22.84 -0.25
N LYS A 362 22.20 21.74 0.53
CA LYS A 362 20.99 20.91 0.59
C LYS A 362 19.80 21.68 1.16
N THR A 363 20.01 22.50 2.18
CA THR A 363 18.93 23.36 2.71
C THR A 363 18.49 24.42 1.71
N GLN A 364 19.43 25.02 0.96
CA GLN A 364 19.11 25.94 -0.14
C GLN A 364 18.32 25.24 -1.24
N GLU A 365 18.65 23.98 -1.55
CA GLU A 365 17.91 23.18 -2.53
C GLU A 365 16.49 22.87 -2.08
N LEU A 366 16.30 22.48 -0.81
CA LEU A 366 14.97 22.26 -0.21
C LEU A 366 14.11 23.53 -0.23
N LEU A 367 14.73 24.71 -0.11
CA LEU A 367 14.07 26.02 -0.21
C LEU A 367 13.88 26.52 -1.65
N GLY A 368 14.25 25.73 -2.67
CA GLY A 368 14.13 26.09 -4.09
C GLY A 368 15.21 27.07 -4.61
N GLU A 369 16.24 27.37 -3.82
CA GLU A 369 17.30 28.33 -4.14
C GLU A 369 18.47 27.70 -4.94
N ILE A 370 18.17 27.01 -6.04
CA ILE A 370 19.15 26.18 -6.78
C ILE A 370 20.43 26.90 -7.20
N THR A 371 20.34 28.18 -7.59
CA THR A 371 21.54 28.95 -7.97
C THR A 371 22.46 29.21 -6.76
N ALA A 372 21.89 29.44 -5.58
CA ALA A 372 22.65 29.62 -4.35
C ALA A 372 23.26 28.29 -3.87
N ALA A 373 22.45 27.21 -3.93
CA ALA A 373 22.90 25.86 -3.63
C ALA A 373 24.12 25.48 -4.46
N GLU A 374 24.08 25.71 -5.78
CA GLU A 374 25.23 25.44 -6.66
C GLU A 374 26.48 26.22 -6.27
N GLN A 375 26.35 27.52 -5.99
CA GLN A 375 27.50 28.34 -5.59
C GLN A 375 28.11 27.82 -4.29
N THR A 376 27.28 27.37 -3.36
CA THR A 376 27.73 26.75 -2.12
C THR A 376 28.42 25.40 -2.38
N LEU A 377 27.89 24.55 -3.27
CA LEU A 377 28.52 23.28 -3.66
C LEU A 377 29.88 23.50 -4.35
N LEU A 378 29.99 24.46 -5.26
CA LEU A 378 31.27 24.83 -5.88
C LEU A 378 32.26 25.34 -4.83
N ALA A 379 31.78 26.05 -3.82
CA ALA A 379 32.60 26.49 -2.70
C ALA A 379 33.03 25.31 -1.80
N ALA A 380 32.21 24.27 -1.64
CA ALA A 380 32.59 23.02 -0.98
C ALA A 380 33.67 22.27 -1.79
N GLU A 381 33.45 22.07 -3.10
CA GLU A 381 34.42 21.42 -3.99
C GLU A 381 35.78 22.14 -4.01
N SER A 382 35.78 23.48 -3.91
CA SER A 382 37.03 24.25 -3.86
C SER A 382 37.87 24.01 -2.60
N LEU A 383 37.23 23.57 -1.50
CA LEU A 383 37.90 23.23 -0.25
C LEU A 383 38.42 21.80 -0.29
N ASP A 384 37.56 20.88 -0.75
CA ASP A 384 37.90 19.49 -0.96
C ASP A 384 37.27 19.00 -2.28
N PRO A 385 38.09 18.77 -3.32
CA PRO A 385 37.58 18.35 -4.62
C PRO A 385 37.10 16.90 -4.62
N ASP A 386 37.43 16.09 -3.61
CA ASP A 386 37.15 14.66 -3.59
C ASP A 386 36.05 14.29 -2.56
N TRP A 387 35.50 15.28 -1.84
CA TRP A 387 34.46 15.04 -0.82
C TRP A 387 33.13 14.57 -1.45
N PRO A 388 32.75 13.28 -1.34
CA PRO A 388 31.84 12.65 -2.29
C PRO A 388 30.44 13.28 -2.44
N PRO A 389 29.70 13.64 -1.37
CA PRO A 389 28.34 14.14 -1.52
C PRO A 389 28.27 15.45 -2.32
N ALA A 390 29.20 16.39 -2.10
CA ALA A 390 29.22 17.64 -2.87
C ALA A 390 29.59 17.40 -4.34
N VAL A 391 30.50 16.47 -4.60
CA VAL A 391 30.91 16.10 -5.96
C VAL A 391 29.78 15.41 -6.72
N TYR A 392 29.04 14.52 -6.05
CA TYR A 392 27.89 13.82 -6.62
C TYR A 392 26.75 14.80 -6.93
N ASP A 393 26.44 15.74 -6.03
CA ASP A 393 25.43 16.77 -6.29
C ASP A 393 25.83 17.70 -7.45
N LEU A 394 27.09 18.09 -7.55
CA LEU A 394 27.59 18.83 -8.73
C LEU A 394 27.45 18.01 -10.02
N ALA A 395 27.59 16.68 -9.95
CA ALA A 395 27.36 15.80 -11.09
C ALA A 395 25.88 15.78 -11.50
N ARG A 396 24.95 15.78 -10.52
CA ARG A 396 23.51 15.93 -10.76
C ARG A 396 23.17 17.28 -11.40
N TYR A 397 23.83 18.37 -10.99
CA TYR A 397 23.62 19.69 -11.60
C TYR A 397 24.22 19.76 -13.03
N ALA A 398 25.32 19.05 -13.29
CA ALA A 398 25.86 18.88 -14.63
C ALA A 398 24.95 18.01 -15.51
N PHE A 399 24.29 17.00 -14.92
CA PHE A 399 23.31 16.15 -15.59
C PHE A 399 22.15 16.99 -16.12
N ASP A 400 21.56 17.82 -15.26
CA ASP A 400 20.46 18.71 -15.67
C ASP A 400 20.88 19.71 -16.75
N ARG A 401 22.11 20.21 -16.71
CA ARG A 401 22.67 21.07 -17.76
C ARG A 401 22.95 20.39 -19.08
N GLY A 402 22.97 19.06 -19.12
CA GLY A 402 23.46 18.32 -20.26
C GLY A 402 24.99 18.38 -20.43
N ASP A 403 25.75 18.73 -19.38
CA ASP A 403 27.22 18.78 -19.42
C ASP A 403 27.84 17.41 -19.13
N THR A 404 27.84 16.56 -20.15
CA THR A 404 28.40 15.20 -20.09
C THR A 404 29.88 15.18 -19.68
N THR A 405 30.66 16.17 -20.12
CA THR A 405 32.10 16.21 -19.86
C THR A 405 32.37 16.46 -18.38
N ARG A 406 31.67 17.44 -17.79
CA ARG A 406 31.80 17.72 -16.36
C ARG A 406 31.21 16.60 -15.51
N GLY A 407 30.01 16.12 -15.84
CA GLY A 407 29.33 15.05 -15.11
C GLY A 407 30.16 13.76 -15.01
N LEU A 408 30.64 13.23 -16.15
CA LEU A 408 31.50 12.04 -16.16
C LEU A 408 32.80 12.25 -15.38
N SER A 409 33.40 13.44 -15.47
CA SER A 409 34.61 13.75 -14.71
C SER A 409 34.36 13.75 -13.20
N LEU A 410 33.19 14.20 -12.75
CA LEU A 410 32.82 14.24 -11.34
C LEU A 410 32.51 12.83 -10.82
N LEU A 411 31.66 12.05 -11.52
CA LEU A 411 31.29 10.70 -11.11
C LEU A 411 32.50 9.75 -11.06
N ARG A 412 33.41 9.82 -12.04
CA ARG A 412 34.63 9.01 -12.03
C ARG A 412 35.59 9.38 -10.89
N ARG A 413 35.54 10.62 -10.40
CA ARG A 413 36.40 11.09 -9.30
C ARG A 413 35.96 10.52 -7.96
N VAL A 414 34.66 10.32 -7.77
CA VAL A 414 34.08 9.66 -6.58
C VAL A 414 33.92 8.15 -6.77
N GLU A 415 34.52 7.59 -7.82
CA GLU A 415 34.48 6.16 -8.12
C GLU A 415 33.04 5.60 -8.16
N ALA A 416 32.09 6.38 -8.72
CA ALA A 416 30.71 5.94 -8.88
C ALA A 416 30.67 4.57 -9.60
N PRO A 417 29.88 3.61 -9.11
CA PRO A 417 29.90 2.26 -9.62
C PRO A 417 29.38 2.19 -11.08
N ASP A 418 29.79 1.17 -11.83
CA ASP A 418 29.41 1.01 -13.26
C ASP A 418 27.88 0.91 -13.48
N ASN A 419 27.12 0.54 -12.43
CA ASN A 419 25.66 0.49 -12.45
C ASN A 419 24.99 1.80 -11.98
N ASP A 420 25.75 2.88 -11.72
CA ASP A 420 25.18 4.18 -11.38
C ASP A 420 24.31 4.70 -12.56
N PRO A 421 23.02 5.02 -12.32
CA PRO A 421 22.11 5.42 -13.41
C PRO A 421 22.56 6.68 -14.16
N MET A 422 23.13 7.68 -13.45
CA MET A 422 23.63 8.89 -14.11
C MET A 422 24.86 8.59 -14.95
N LEU A 423 25.76 7.74 -14.47
CA LEU A 423 26.93 7.32 -15.24
C LEU A 423 26.51 6.65 -16.55
N GLN A 424 25.58 5.70 -16.51
CA GLN A 424 25.08 5.00 -17.70
C GLN A 424 24.43 5.94 -18.72
N ILE A 425 23.63 6.90 -18.24
CA ILE A 425 23.00 7.90 -19.11
C ILE A 425 24.05 8.84 -19.70
N PHE A 426 24.98 9.35 -18.90
CA PHE A 426 26.07 10.18 -19.42
C PHE A 426 26.89 9.47 -20.49
N GLU A 427 27.19 8.18 -20.32
CA GLU A 427 27.92 7.40 -21.32
C GLU A 427 27.12 7.19 -22.61
N ARG A 428 25.79 7.07 -22.53
CA ARG A 428 24.90 7.03 -23.70
C ARG A 428 24.97 8.32 -24.52
N TYR A 429 25.11 9.45 -23.85
CA TYR A 429 25.18 10.79 -24.45
C TYR A 429 26.60 11.33 -24.59
N ASP A 430 27.64 10.53 -24.31
CA ASP A 430 29.03 10.95 -24.48
C ASP A 430 29.40 11.04 -25.96
N ALA A 431 29.43 12.26 -26.48
CA ALA A 431 29.83 12.57 -27.84
C ALA A 431 31.36 12.54 -28.06
N ALA A 432 32.13 12.00 -27.13
CA ALA A 432 33.58 11.83 -27.29
C ALA A 432 33.92 11.07 -28.58
N PRO A 433 34.99 11.46 -29.30
CA PRO A 433 35.38 10.79 -30.53
C PRO A 433 35.74 9.32 -30.29
N ARG A 434 34.88 8.42 -30.77
CA ARG A 434 35.10 6.97 -30.87
C ARG A 434 36.26 6.66 -31.83
N ALA A 435 37.35 6.14 -31.28
CA ALA A 435 38.55 5.77 -32.05
C ALA A 435 38.41 4.43 -32.78
N ASP A 436 37.45 3.62 -32.36
CA ASP A 436 37.06 2.33 -32.95
C ASP A 436 36.26 2.47 -34.26
N LEU A 437 35.74 3.67 -34.57
CA LEU A 437 34.95 3.93 -35.77
C LEU A 437 35.74 4.66 -36.86
N GLY A 438 35.73 4.09 -38.06
CA GLY A 438 36.24 4.73 -39.26
C GLY A 438 35.41 5.96 -39.65
N ARG A 439 36.07 6.98 -40.18
CA ARG A 439 35.46 8.28 -40.54
C ARG A 439 34.21 8.18 -41.45
N ASN A 440 34.06 7.12 -42.24
CA ASN A 440 32.91 6.92 -43.14
C ASN A 440 31.90 5.87 -42.65
N ASP A 441 32.13 5.25 -41.51
CA ASP A 441 31.26 4.20 -40.96
C ASP A 441 29.93 4.82 -40.50
N PRO A 442 28.85 4.03 -40.40
CA PRO A 442 27.62 4.47 -39.75
C PRO A 442 27.93 5.00 -38.34
N CYS A 443 27.33 6.13 -37.97
CA CYS A 443 27.53 6.71 -36.66
C CYS A 443 26.89 5.83 -35.57
N TRP A 444 27.57 5.69 -34.43
CA TRP A 444 27.14 4.87 -33.29
C TRP A 444 25.81 5.31 -32.66
N CYS A 445 25.42 6.58 -32.83
CA CYS A 445 24.18 7.13 -32.29
C CYS A 445 22.90 6.61 -32.97
N GLY A 446 23.00 5.70 -33.95
CA GLY A 446 21.83 5.15 -34.63
C GLY A 446 21.14 6.09 -35.63
N SER A 447 21.72 7.27 -35.93
CA SER A 447 21.17 8.23 -36.90
C SER A 447 21.18 7.77 -38.36
N GLY A 448 21.88 6.67 -38.68
CA GLY A 448 22.11 6.20 -40.06
C GLY A 448 23.06 7.07 -40.89
N GLN A 449 23.53 8.22 -40.37
CA GLN A 449 24.49 9.09 -41.04
C GLN A 449 25.92 8.58 -40.92
N LYS A 450 26.82 8.98 -41.84
CA LYS A 450 28.26 8.71 -41.71
C LYS A 450 28.83 9.43 -40.51
N TYR A 451 29.69 8.79 -39.73
CA TYR A 451 30.31 9.34 -38.52
C TYR A 451 30.91 10.75 -38.73
N LYS A 452 31.61 10.99 -39.84
CA LYS A 452 32.13 12.33 -40.18
C LYS A 452 31.09 13.44 -40.33
N LYS A 453 29.86 13.11 -40.70
CA LYS A 453 28.77 14.07 -40.92
C LYS A 453 27.85 14.19 -39.69
N CYS A 454 28.09 13.37 -38.67
CA CYS A 454 27.34 13.32 -37.43
C CYS A 454 28.31 13.67 -36.28
N HIS A 455 28.52 12.78 -35.30
CA HIS A 455 29.27 13.07 -34.07
C HIS A 455 30.76 13.42 -34.20
N LEU A 456 31.39 13.23 -35.37
CA LEU A 456 32.76 13.72 -35.59
C LEU A 456 32.84 15.23 -35.86
N THR A 457 31.76 15.85 -36.36
CA THR A 457 31.71 17.29 -36.71
C THR A 457 30.73 18.07 -35.83
N ASN A 458 29.63 17.45 -35.40
CA ASN A 458 28.67 18.04 -34.47
C ASN A 458 28.57 17.15 -33.23
N LYS A 459 29.05 17.64 -32.09
CA LYS A 459 29.05 16.87 -30.84
C LYS A 459 27.70 16.90 -30.12
N ASP A 460 26.79 17.78 -30.53
CA ASP A 460 25.52 17.93 -29.83
C ASP A 460 24.46 17.02 -30.42
N PHE A 461 23.72 16.35 -29.55
CA PHE A 461 22.57 15.55 -29.93
C PHE A 461 21.39 16.47 -30.32
N PRO A 462 20.62 16.13 -31.37
CA PRO A 462 19.38 16.84 -31.69
C PRO A 462 18.41 16.83 -30.52
N LEU A 463 17.57 17.87 -30.40
CA LEU A 463 16.58 17.96 -29.32
C LEU A 463 15.66 16.72 -29.26
N ALA A 464 15.33 16.11 -30.40
CA ALA A 464 14.55 14.87 -30.46
C ALA A 464 15.21 13.67 -29.76
N GLU A 465 16.55 13.61 -29.70
CA GLU A 465 17.30 12.55 -29.00
C GLU A 465 17.57 12.95 -27.53
N ARG A 466 17.72 14.25 -27.24
CA ARG A 466 17.84 14.79 -25.88
C ARG A 466 16.51 14.79 -25.12
N ALA A 467 15.38 14.77 -25.81
CA ALA A 467 14.06 14.71 -25.17
C ALA A 467 13.93 13.51 -24.21
N ARG A 468 14.51 12.34 -24.56
CA ARG A 468 14.55 11.21 -23.62
C ARG A 468 15.40 11.52 -22.38
N TRP A 469 16.54 12.18 -22.55
CA TRP A 469 17.36 12.62 -21.42
C TRP A 469 16.62 13.64 -20.56
N LEU A 470 15.89 14.58 -21.16
CA LEU A 470 15.06 15.53 -20.42
C LEU A 470 13.99 14.83 -19.57
N TYR A 471 13.36 13.78 -20.10
CA TYR A 471 12.45 12.94 -19.32
C TYR A 471 13.19 12.23 -18.17
N GLU A 472 14.38 11.67 -18.44
CA GLU A 472 15.22 11.03 -17.41
C GLU A 472 15.73 12.02 -16.33
N LYS A 473 15.84 13.33 -16.63
CA LYS A 473 16.10 14.36 -15.62
C LYS A 473 14.92 14.56 -14.68
N ALA A 474 13.71 14.58 -15.21
CA ALA A 474 12.49 14.70 -14.41
C ALA A 474 12.26 13.44 -13.57
N ASP A 475 12.50 12.25 -14.14
CA ASP A 475 12.47 10.95 -13.44
C ASP A 475 13.49 10.91 -12.30
N ARG A 476 14.71 11.39 -12.53
CA ARG A 476 15.72 11.46 -11.46
C ARG A 476 15.35 12.45 -10.36
N TYR A 477 14.67 13.54 -10.70
CA TYR A 477 14.15 14.47 -9.70
C TYR A 477 13.03 13.85 -8.84
N LEU A 478 12.21 12.97 -9.41
CA LEU A 478 11.24 12.16 -8.67
C LEU A 478 11.91 11.16 -7.74
N ALA A 479 13.03 10.57 -8.14
CA ALA A 479 13.79 9.61 -7.33
C ALA A 479 14.49 10.23 -6.10
N ASP A 480 14.52 11.56 -5.97
CA ASP A 480 15.09 12.24 -4.81
C ASP A 480 14.04 12.36 -3.67
N PRO A 481 14.40 12.14 -2.39
CA PRO A 481 13.52 12.39 -1.26
C PRO A 481 13.01 13.84 -1.20
N PRO A 482 11.77 14.07 -0.71
CA PRO A 482 10.84 13.07 -0.18
C PRO A 482 9.96 12.41 -1.26
N ARG A 483 10.14 12.73 -2.55
CA ARG A 483 9.18 12.39 -3.62
C ARG A 483 9.16 10.91 -3.97
N GLN A 484 10.24 10.20 -3.67
CA GLN A 484 10.34 8.76 -3.86
C GLN A 484 9.18 8.00 -3.20
N ILE A 485 8.69 8.44 -2.04
CA ILE A 485 7.59 7.77 -1.35
C ILE A 485 6.33 7.69 -2.21
N LEU A 486 6.05 8.73 -3.01
CA LEU A 486 4.91 8.75 -3.93
C LEU A 486 5.06 7.74 -5.06
N HIS A 487 6.30 7.44 -5.46
CA HIS A 487 6.58 6.41 -6.45
C HIS A 487 6.39 5.02 -5.84
N ASP A 488 6.85 4.82 -4.60
CA ASP A 488 6.70 3.56 -3.87
C ASP A 488 5.20 3.26 -3.64
N ASP A 489 4.42 4.22 -3.14
CA ASP A 489 2.97 4.09 -2.92
C ASP A 489 2.21 3.69 -4.20
N LEU A 490 2.55 4.30 -5.34
CA LEU A 490 1.93 3.94 -6.62
C LEU A 490 2.49 2.64 -7.21
N GLY A 491 3.71 2.26 -6.83
CA GLY A 491 4.32 0.97 -7.15
C GLY A 491 3.53 -0.18 -6.53
N ASP A 492 3.15 -0.05 -5.26
CA ASP A 492 2.33 -1.02 -4.54
C ASP A 492 0.95 -1.15 -5.17
N LEU A 493 0.30 -0.02 -5.46
CA LEU A 493 -0.97 0.00 -6.18
C LEU A 493 -0.85 -0.61 -7.58
N ARG A 494 0.30 -0.43 -8.26
CA ARG A 494 0.54 -1.03 -9.58
C ARG A 494 0.77 -2.54 -9.49
N ALA A 495 1.26 -3.02 -8.35
CA ALA A 495 1.57 -4.41 -8.06
C ALA A 495 0.39 -5.18 -7.43
N GLU A 496 -0.79 -4.57 -7.23
CA GLU A 496 -1.97 -5.16 -6.57
C GLU A 496 -2.30 -6.60 -7.03
N TYR A 497 -2.15 -6.91 -8.33
CA TYR A 497 -2.45 -8.23 -8.90
C TYR A 497 -1.19 -9.04 -9.29
N ALA A 498 -0.01 -8.66 -8.80
CA ALA A 498 1.24 -9.37 -9.05
C ALA A 498 1.38 -10.56 -8.09
N GLU A 499 1.64 -11.77 -8.61
CA GLU A 499 1.73 -12.98 -7.77
C GLU A 499 3.17 -13.42 -7.49
N THR A 500 4.13 -12.86 -8.24
CA THR A 500 5.55 -13.24 -8.22
C THR A 500 6.46 -12.03 -8.07
N ASP A 501 7.63 -12.21 -7.45
CA ASP A 501 8.64 -11.15 -7.29
C ASP A 501 9.00 -10.46 -8.63
N ALA A 502 9.03 -11.24 -9.72
CA ALA A 502 9.31 -10.71 -11.05
C ALA A 502 8.19 -9.83 -11.61
N GLU A 503 6.92 -10.11 -11.26
CA GLU A 503 5.77 -9.28 -11.62
C GLU A 503 5.73 -8.03 -10.75
N ILE A 504 6.06 -8.14 -9.46
CA ILE A 504 6.19 -7.00 -8.54
C ILE A 504 7.30 -6.05 -9.03
N GLU A 505 8.49 -6.56 -9.34
CA GLU A 505 9.60 -5.75 -9.88
C GLU A 505 9.21 -5.06 -11.20
N ALA A 506 8.49 -5.76 -12.07
CA ALA A 506 8.00 -5.20 -13.33
C ALA A 506 6.90 -4.13 -13.13
N ALA A 507 6.05 -4.28 -12.12
CA ALA A 507 5.00 -3.34 -11.76
C ALA A 507 5.58 -2.06 -11.17
N ILE A 508 6.48 -2.17 -10.19
CA ILE A 508 7.16 -1.03 -9.55
C ILE A 508 8.03 -0.27 -10.56
N SER A 509 8.59 -0.96 -11.56
CA SER A 509 9.37 -0.33 -12.63
C SER A 509 8.53 0.11 -13.84
N ASP A 510 7.19 0.04 -13.78
CA ASP A 510 6.32 0.42 -14.90
C ASP A 510 6.42 1.94 -15.16
N PRO A 511 6.83 2.37 -16.38
CA PRO A 511 6.94 3.80 -16.72
C PRO A 511 5.66 4.61 -16.53
N LEU A 512 4.50 3.95 -16.42
CA LEU A 512 3.23 4.59 -16.07
C LEU A 512 3.33 5.36 -14.76
N ILE A 513 4.01 4.84 -13.73
CA ILE A 513 4.08 5.44 -12.40
C ILE A 513 4.74 6.81 -12.48
N THR A 514 5.97 6.86 -13.00
CA THR A 514 6.69 8.12 -13.22
C THR A 514 5.87 9.10 -14.08
N ASP A 515 5.26 8.64 -15.18
CA ASP A 515 4.52 9.55 -16.07
C ASP A 515 3.30 10.16 -15.37
N VAL A 516 2.54 9.36 -14.62
CA VAL A 516 1.38 9.85 -13.88
C VAL A 516 1.82 10.85 -12.80
N LEU A 517 2.90 10.57 -12.06
CA LEU A 517 3.41 11.51 -11.05
C LEU A 517 3.95 12.81 -11.66
N LEU A 518 4.63 12.74 -12.80
CA LEU A 518 5.14 13.92 -13.49
C LEU A 518 4.02 14.83 -13.99
N PHE A 519 2.94 14.27 -14.53
CA PHE A 519 1.90 15.05 -15.20
C PHE A 519 0.65 15.24 -14.34
N GLU A 520 -0.04 14.16 -14.00
CA GLU A 520 -1.24 14.18 -13.15
C GLU A 520 -0.90 14.58 -11.69
N GLY A 521 0.29 14.23 -11.20
CA GLY A 521 0.80 14.61 -9.88
C GLY A 521 1.51 15.98 -9.82
N GLY A 522 1.66 16.67 -10.95
CA GLY A 522 2.26 18.01 -11.01
C GLY A 522 3.79 18.08 -10.81
N LEU A 523 4.50 16.96 -10.66
CA LEU A 523 5.93 16.97 -10.37
C LEU A 523 6.79 17.51 -11.53
N LEU A 524 6.31 17.50 -12.77
CA LEU A 524 7.01 18.15 -13.88
C LEU A 524 7.00 19.67 -13.73
N GLU A 525 5.91 20.26 -13.22
CA GLU A 525 5.84 21.69 -12.95
C GLU A 525 6.78 22.06 -11.79
N ASP A 526 6.78 21.26 -10.73
CA ASP A 526 7.70 21.43 -9.61
C ASP A 526 9.17 21.32 -10.06
N PHE A 527 9.51 20.28 -10.83
CA PHE A 527 10.83 20.11 -11.45
C PHE A 527 11.24 21.35 -12.24
N LEU A 528 10.35 21.92 -13.05
CA LEU A 528 10.65 23.12 -13.83
C LEU A 528 10.79 24.37 -12.96
N SER A 529 10.01 24.49 -11.89
CA SER A 529 10.08 25.61 -10.96
C SER A 529 11.40 25.61 -10.17
N THR A 530 11.84 24.41 -9.77
CA THR A 530 13.02 24.18 -8.95
C THR A 530 14.28 24.09 -9.82
N ARG A 531 14.37 23.08 -10.68
CA ARG A 531 15.57 22.72 -11.47
C ARG A 531 15.63 23.38 -12.85
N GLY A 532 14.55 24.00 -13.31
CA GLY A 532 14.46 24.56 -14.68
C GLY A 532 15.55 25.59 -15.00
N VAL A 533 16.08 26.31 -14.00
CA VAL A 533 17.21 27.25 -14.17
C VAL A 533 18.52 26.58 -14.61
N LEU A 534 18.66 25.28 -14.38
CA LEU A 534 19.81 24.48 -14.80
C LEU A 534 19.67 23.96 -16.24
N LEU A 535 18.45 23.85 -16.76
CA LEU A 535 18.21 23.20 -18.05
C LEU A 535 18.74 24.05 -19.23
N PRO A 536 19.21 23.41 -20.32
CA PRO A 536 19.35 24.07 -21.61
C PRO A 536 18.03 24.77 -22.01
N ALA A 537 18.13 25.97 -22.58
CA ALA A 537 16.95 26.79 -22.87
C ALA A 537 15.94 26.13 -23.81
N ASP A 538 16.40 25.27 -24.73
CA ASP A 538 15.52 24.53 -25.64
C ASP A 538 14.84 23.33 -24.98
N GLU A 539 15.50 22.68 -24.02
CA GLU A 539 14.92 21.65 -23.16
C GLU A 539 13.89 22.24 -22.18
N GLN A 540 14.20 23.39 -21.56
CA GLN A 540 13.25 24.07 -20.69
C GLN A 540 11.96 24.45 -21.44
N LEU A 541 12.10 24.97 -22.67
CA LEU A 541 10.95 25.25 -23.53
C LEU A 541 10.18 23.97 -23.92
N LEU A 542 10.89 22.88 -24.19
CA LEU A 542 10.26 21.59 -24.51
C LEU A 542 9.46 21.04 -23.33
N ALA A 543 10.01 21.05 -22.12
CA ALA A 543 9.31 20.63 -20.91
C ALA A 543 8.09 21.52 -20.61
N GLN A 544 8.18 22.84 -20.83
CA GLN A 544 7.03 23.74 -20.74
C GLN A 544 5.93 23.40 -21.77
N GLN A 545 6.29 22.89 -22.95
CA GLN A 545 5.31 22.38 -23.91
C GLN A 545 4.68 21.07 -23.44
N TRP A 546 5.43 20.21 -22.75
CA TRP A 546 4.89 18.97 -22.19
C TRP A 546 3.80 19.21 -21.14
N LEU A 547 3.90 20.28 -20.34
CA LEU A 547 2.84 20.69 -19.40
C LEU A 547 1.48 20.97 -20.07
N LEU A 548 1.47 21.22 -21.39
CA LEU A 548 0.24 21.46 -22.16
C LEU A 548 -0.31 20.19 -22.81
N THR A 549 0.31 19.04 -22.57
CA THR A 549 -0.13 17.75 -23.11
C THR A 549 -0.98 17.01 -22.09
N SER A 550 -1.93 16.20 -22.57
CA SER A 550 -2.77 15.34 -21.74
C SER A 550 -2.62 13.88 -22.17
N ARG A 551 -2.73 12.96 -21.22
CA ARG A 551 -2.88 11.53 -21.51
C ARG A 551 -4.18 11.32 -22.28
N SER A 552 -4.17 10.42 -23.26
CA SER A 552 -5.36 10.09 -24.03
C SER A 552 -5.41 8.62 -24.39
N VAL A 553 -6.58 8.19 -24.86
CA VAL A 553 -6.80 6.87 -25.45
C VAL A 553 -6.66 7.01 -26.96
N HIS A 554 -5.77 6.23 -27.54
CA HIS A 554 -5.43 6.26 -28.95
C HIS A 554 -5.80 4.96 -29.65
N GLU A 555 -6.33 5.08 -30.86
CA GLU A 555 -6.42 3.97 -31.81
C GLU A 555 -5.17 3.93 -32.69
N VAL A 556 -4.52 2.78 -32.78
CA VAL A 556 -3.43 2.55 -33.74
C VAL A 556 -4.02 2.37 -35.12
N THR A 557 -3.83 3.33 -36.03
CA THR A 557 -4.39 3.25 -37.39
C THR A 557 -3.40 2.69 -38.42
N ALA A 558 -2.10 2.81 -38.15
CA ALA A 558 -1.04 2.23 -38.99
C ALA A 558 0.25 2.01 -38.19
N VAL A 559 1.05 1.02 -38.61
CA VAL A 559 2.30 0.64 -37.95
C VAL A 559 3.43 0.54 -38.98
N SER A 560 4.58 1.14 -38.67
CA SER A 560 5.85 0.94 -39.37
C SER A 560 6.84 0.29 -38.39
N PRO A 561 7.00 -1.05 -38.43
CA PRO A 561 7.72 -1.79 -37.38
C PRO A 561 9.16 -1.30 -37.17
N GLY A 562 9.51 -1.01 -35.92
CA GLY A 562 10.83 -0.51 -35.53
C GLY A 562 11.05 0.99 -35.77
N GLU A 563 10.03 1.71 -36.25
CA GLU A 563 10.14 3.14 -36.58
C GLU A 563 9.03 3.99 -35.96
N ASN A 564 7.77 3.80 -36.36
CA ASN A 564 6.68 4.73 -36.04
C ASN A 564 5.31 4.05 -35.89
N LEU A 565 4.44 4.69 -35.13
CA LEU A 565 3.00 4.44 -35.04
C LEU A 565 2.24 5.62 -35.65
N THR A 566 1.10 5.36 -36.29
CA THR A 566 0.10 6.40 -36.58
C THR A 566 -1.05 6.21 -35.61
N LEU A 567 -1.28 7.21 -34.78
CA LEU A 567 -2.24 7.19 -33.69
C LEU A 567 -3.37 8.17 -33.98
N ARG A 568 -4.60 7.73 -33.76
CA ARG A 568 -5.78 8.59 -33.71
C ARG A 568 -6.20 8.76 -32.26
N ASP A 569 -6.13 9.98 -31.76
CA ASP A 569 -6.63 10.33 -30.43
C ASP A 569 -8.17 10.23 -30.43
N LEU A 570 -8.74 9.45 -29.51
CA LEU A 570 -10.18 9.22 -29.45
C LEU A 570 -10.95 10.29 -28.67
N ARG A 571 -10.25 11.14 -27.91
CA ARG A 571 -10.82 12.30 -27.22
C ARG A 571 -10.90 13.50 -28.15
N THR A 572 -9.87 13.74 -28.95
CA THR A 572 -9.78 14.93 -29.82
C THR A 572 -10.08 14.64 -31.29
N GLY A 573 -9.86 13.41 -31.75
CA GLY A 573 -9.97 13.01 -33.16
C GLY A 573 -8.70 13.28 -33.98
N ASP A 574 -7.65 13.85 -33.39
CA ASP A 574 -6.40 14.16 -34.08
C ASP A 574 -5.67 12.89 -34.52
N ILE A 575 -5.04 12.95 -35.70
CA ILE A 575 -4.21 11.86 -36.23
C ILE A 575 -2.77 12.33 -36.29
N GLN A 576 -1.89 11.60 -35.60
CA GLN A 576 -0.48 11.98 -35.42
C GLN A 576 0.44 10.79 -35.73
N GLN A 577 1.59 11.09 -36.32
CA GLN A 577 2.67 10.10 -36.49
C GLN A 577 3.65 10.24 -35.32
N VAL A 578 3.82 9.15 -34.58
CA VAL A 578 4.60 9.09 -33.35
C VAL A 578 5.78 8.16 -33.56
N ARG A 579 6.99 8.65 -33.26
CA ARG A 579 8.21 7.87 -33.32
C ARG A 579 8.28 6.96 -32.11
N GLU A 580 8.12 5.68 -32.34
CA GLU A 580 8.09 4.66 -31.30
C GLU A 580 8.60 3.35 -31.91
N ARG A 581 9.69 2.82 -31.35
CA ARG A 581 10.46 1.73 -31.98
C ARG A 581 10.09 0.36 -31.42
N THR A 582 9.79 0.27 -30.12
CA THR A 582 9.60 -1.02 -29.45
C THR A 582 8.15 -1.45 -29.55
N GLY A 583 7.22 -0.60 -29.14
CA GLY A 583 5.78 -0.78 -29.30
C GLY A 583 5.34 -0.99 -30.75
N SER A 584 5.96 -0.35 -31.75
CA SER A 584 5.66 -0.60 -33.18
C SER A 584 6.04 -2.00 -33.68
N THR A 585 6.77 -2.79 -32.89
CA THR A 585 7.02 -4.22 -33.19
C THR A 585 6.00 -5.16 -32.53
N ALA A 586 5.26 -4.68 -31.52
CA ALA A 586 4.28 -5.45 -30.76
C ALA A 586 2.82 -5.11 -31.14
N LEU A 587 2.53 -3.84 -31.45
CA LEU A 587 1.20 -3.35 -31.76
C LEU A 587 0.82 -3.54 -33.23
N THR A 588 -0.48 -3.62 -33.49
CA THR A 588 -1.09 -3.74 -34.81
C THR A 588 -2.19 -2.71 -35.02
N ALA A 589 -2.56 -2.47 -36.29
CA ALA A 589 -3.65 -1.54 -36.59
C ALA A 589 -4.98 -2.06 -36.02
N GLY A 590 -5.70 -1.20 -35.30
CA GLY A 590 -6.94 -1.51 -34.59
C GLY A 590 -6.80 -1.53 -33.07
N ASP A 591 -5.57 -1.75 -32.55
CA ASP A 591 -5.28 -1.77 -31.12
C ASP A 591 -5.61 -0.42 -30.47
N LEU A 592 -6.09 -0.49 -29.23
CA LEU A 592 -6.34 0.67 -28.39
C LEU A 592 -5.27 0.75 -27.30
N ILE A 593 -4.72 1.94 -27.10
CA ILE A 593 -3.68 2.18 -26.10
C ILE A 593 -3.99 3.45 -25.32
N CYS A 594 -3.63 3.48 -24.04
CA CYS A 594 -3.56 4.68 -23.23
C CYS A 594 -2.10 5.12 -23.17
N ALA A 595 -1.82 6.35 -23.60
CA ALA A 595 -0.48 6.91 -23.62
C ALA A 595 -0.51 8.43 -23.70
N ARG A 596 0.61 9.05 -23.33
CA ARG A 596 0.87 10.47 -23.52
C ARG A 596 1.79 10.68 -24.72
N VAL A 597 1.29 11.40 -25.73
CA VAL A 597 2.08 11.76 -26.92
C VAL A 597 2.64 13.16 -26.71
N ALA A 598 3.97 13.25 -26.61
CA ALA A 598 4.66 14.49 -26.29
C ALA A 598 5.64 14.90 -27.41
N ALA A 599 5.89 16.20 -27.52
CA ALA A 599 6.86 16.73 -28.46
C ALA A 599 8.29 16.26 -28.13
N ALA A 600 9.08 16.00 -29.15
CA ALA A 600 10.50 15.68 -29.04
C ALA A 600 11.23 16.37 -30.21
N GLY A 601 11.48 17.67 -30.07
CA GLY A 601 11.98 18.50 -31.15
C GLY A 601 10.97 18.62 -32.30
N ASP A 602 11.32 18.12 -33.48
CA ASP A 602 10.47 18.08 -34.68
C ASP A 602 9.67 16.78 -34.82
N THR A 603 9.73 15.90 -33.82
CA THR A 603 9.00 14.63 -33.77
C THR A 603 8.03 14.57 -32.59
N LEU A 604 7.15 13.58 -32.58
CA LEU A 604 6.31 13.21 -31.43
C LEU A 604 6.77 11.84 -30.91
N GLN A 605 6.80 11.65 -29.59
CA GLN A 605 7.27 10.43 -28.93
C GLN A 605 6.38 10.09 -27.72
N ILE A 606 6.54 8.86 -27.20
CA ILE A 606 5.93 8.39 -25.95
C ILE A 606 7.07 8.05 -24.99
N PHE A 607 7.05 8.62 -23.79
CA PHE A 607 8.08 8.41 -22.77
C PHE A 607 7.58 7.55 -21.60
N GLY A 608 6.37 7.86 -21.11
CA GLY A 608 5.70 7.23 -19.97
C GLY A 608 5.06 5.87 -20.20
N GLY A 609 5.58 5.10 -21.15
CA GLY A 609 5.04 3.78 -21.47
C GLY A 609 3.76 3.78 -22.31
N ILE A 610 3.34 2.57 -22.69
CA ILE A 610 2.16 2.31 -23.51
C ILE A 610 1.32 1.28 -22.80
N THR A 611 0.08 1.63 -22.47
CA THR A 611 -0.83 0.74 -21.74
C THR A 611 -1.93 0.25 -22.67
N PRO A 612 -1.94 -1.04 -23.08
CA PRO A 612 -3.07 -1.60 -23.83
C PRO A 612 -4.42 -1.39 -23.12
N VAL A 613 -5.46 -1.08 -23.90
CA VAL A 613 -6.83 -0.82 -23.44
C VAL A 613 -7.78 -1.78 -24.15
N ALA A 614 -8.62 -2.50 -23.40
CA ALA A 614 -9.66 -3.31 -24.01
C ALA A 614 -10.83 -2.43 -24.51
N LEU A 615 -11.51 -2.86 -25.57
CA LEU A 615 -12.61 -2.07 -26.18
C LEU A 615 -13.71 -1.68 -25.17
N HIS A 616 -14.05 -2.57 -24.23
CA HIS A 616 -15.07 -2.32 -23.21
C HIS A 616 -14.64 -1.29 -22.15
N GLN A 617 -13.33 -1.10 -21.94
CA GLN A 617 -12.76 -0.13 -20.99
C GLN A 617 -12.62 1.27 -21.59
N ARG A 618 -12.75 1.41 -22.92
CA ARG A 618 -12.45 2.66 -23.63
C ARG A 618 -13.29 3.83 -23.13
N ASP A 619 -14.61 3.69 -23.14
CA ASP A 619 -15.52 4.82 -22.87
C ASP A 619 -15.40 5.27 -21.41
N GLU A 620 -15.21 4.32 -20.48
CA GLU A 620 -15.00 4.60 -19.05
C GLU A 620 -13.63 5.25 -18.79
N LEU A 621 -12.56 4.77 -19.43
CA LEU A 621 -11.24 5.40 -19.33
C LEU A 621 -11.26 6.83 -19.88
N ILE A 622 -11.95 7.07 -21.00
CA ILE A 622 -12.09 8.43 -21.55
C ILE A 622 -12.82 9.32 -20.54
N ALA A 623 -13.92 8.84 -19.95
CA ALA A 623 -14.66 9.59 -18.94
C ALA A 623 -13.81 9.90 -17.70
N LEU A 624 -13.01 8.93 -17.22
CA LEU A 624 -12.05 9.12 -16.13
C LEU A 624 -11.05 10.22 -16.48
N LEU A 625 -10.39 10.14 -17.65
CA LEU A 625 -9.39 11.13 -18.05
C LEU A 625 -9.99 12.52 -18.34
N ASP A 626 -11.27 12.63 -18.67
CA ASP A 626 -12.01 13.90 -18.81
C ASP A 626 -12.35 14.54 -17.46
N SER A 627 -12.26 13.79 -16.35
CA SER A 627 -12.54 14.27 -14.99
C SER A 627 -11.33 14.84 -14.24
N GLU A 628 -10.15 14.89 -14.88
CA GLU A 628 -8.87 15.30 -14.26
C GLU A 628 -8.52 14.43 -13.05
N PRO A 629 -8.29 13.12 -13.26
CA PRO A 629 -8.09 12.15 -12.19
C PRO A 629 -6.76 12.37 -11.47
N THR A 630 -6.74 11.99 -10.19
CA THR A 630 -5.55 11.92 -9.36
C THR A 630 -4.62 10.78 -9.80
N PRO A 631 -3.33 10.80 -9.40
CA PRO A 631 -2.40 9.71 -9.72
C PRO A 631 -2.89 8.30 -9.33
N PRO A 632 -3.39 8.06 -8.10
CA PRO A 632 -3.87 6.74 -7.73
C PRO A 632 -5.04 6.26 -8.59
N GLU A 633 -6.02 7.14 -8.91
CA GLU A 633 -7.18 6.77 -9.73
C GLU A 633 -6.79 6.28 -11.13
N VAL A 634 -5.77 6.90 -11.75
CA VAL A 634 -5.26 6.47 -13.07
C VAL A 634 -4.55 5.12 -12.97
N VAL A 635 -3.69 4.96 -11.96
CA VAL A 635 -2.91 3.72 -11.77
C VAL A 635 -3.86 2.56 -11.46
N GLU A 636 -4.76 2.71 -10.48
CA GLU A 636 -5.74 1.70 -10.08
C GLU A 636 -6.57 1.23 -11.28
N TYR A 637 -7.17 2.18 -12.02
CA TYR A 637 -8.00 1.84 -13.18
C TYR A 637 -7.22 1.05 -14.25
N LEU A 638 -5.97 1.45 -14.53
CA LEU A 638 -5.12 0.78 -15.50
C LEU A 638 -4.48 -0.50 -14.97
N THR A 639 -4.51 -0.75 -13.66
CA THR A 639 -4.05 -1.98 -12.99
C THR A 639 -5.11 -3.06 -13.01
N ARG A 640 -6.41 -2.71 -12.94
CA ARG A 640 -7.55 -3.66 -13.05
C ARG A 640 -7.53 -4.56 -14.27
N ARG A 641 -6.78 -4.23 -15.33
CA ARG A 641 -6.58 -5.13 -16.49
C ARG A 641 -5.86 -6.44 -16.12
N PHE A 642 -5.11 -6.44 -15.03
CA PHE A 642 -4.41 -7.59 -14.48
C PHE A 642 -5.25 -8.35 -13.45
N ALA A 643 -6.38 -7.78 -13.03
CA ALA A 643 -7.29 -8.44 -12.11
C ALA A 643 -7.75 -9.79 -12.67
N PRO A 644 -7.86 -10.82 -11.82
CA PRO A 644 -8.38 -12.12 -12.23
C PRO A 644 -9.80 -11.98 -12.80
N ALA A 645 -10.11 -12.75 -13.85
CA ALA A 645 -11.42 -12.71 -14.47
C ALA A 645 -12.49 -13.26 -13.52
N VAL A 646 -13.38 -12.40 -13.02
CA VAL A 646 -14.55 -12.84 -12.24
C VAL A 646 -15.59 -13.44 -13.19
N LEU A 647 -15.55 -14.76 -13.34
CA LEU A 647 -16.57 -15.49 -14.10
C LEU A 647 -17.87 -15.50 -13.31
N GLN A 648 -18.99 -15.16 -13.96
CA GLN A 648 -20.32 -15.18 -13.33
C GLN A 648 -21.19 -16.30 -13.91
N ASN A 649 -22.07 -16.85 -13.07
CA ASN A 649 -23.08 -17.82 -13.47
C ASN A 649 -24.25 -17.10 -14.17
N THR A 650 -25.26 -17.87 -14.62
CA THR A 650 -26.43 -17.32 -15.33
C THR A 650 -27.35 -16.44 -14.49
N GLU A 651 -27.14 -16.36 -13.18
CA GLU A 651 -27.85 -15.49 -12.24
C GLU A 651 -27.03 -14.25 -11.86
N GLY A 652 -25.79 -14.12 -12.37
CA GLY A 652 -24.87 -13.02 -12.06
C GLY A 652 -23.99 -13.25 -10.83
N ASP A 653 -24.11 -14.40 -10.15
CA ASP A 653 -23.23 -14.70 -9.00
C ASP A 653 -21.84 -15.17 -9.49
N PRO A 654 -20.75 -14.87 -8.76
CA PRO A 654 -19.44 -15.45 -9.04
C PRO A 654 -19.47 -16.98 -9.13
N LEU A 655 -18.75 -17.52 -10.12
CA LEU A 655 -18.58 -18.96 -10.31
C LEU A 655 -17.57 -19.50 -9.30
N VAL A 656 -18.10 -20.12 -8.24
CA VAL A 656 -17.33 -20.77 -7.18
C VAL A 656 -17.76 -22.22 -7.10
N PHE A 657 -16.85 -23.15 -7.35
CA PHE A 657 -17.11 -24.58 -7.18
C PHE A 657 -17.13 -24.91 -5.70
N CYS A 658 -18.34 -25.13 -5.18
CA CYS A 658 -18.60 -25.45 -3.79
C CYS A 658 -18.93 -26.93 -3.67
N GLU A 659 -18.21 -27.65 -2.81
CA GLU A 659 -18.41 -29.06 -2.53
C GLU A 659 -18.58 -29.27 -1.02
N ALA A 660 -19.61 -29.99 -0.58
CA ALA A 660 -19.77 -30.45 0.80
C ALA A 660 -19.86 -31.97 0.86
N THR A 661 -19.21 -32.54 1.85
CA THR A 661 -19.39 -33.93 2.27
C THR A 661 -20.10 -33.94 3.61
N LEU A 662 -21.27 -34.56 3.65
CA LEU A 662 -22.14 -34.66 4.82
C LEU A 662 -22.29 -36.13 5.20
N ARG A 663 -22.32 -36.46 6.50
CA ARG A 663 -22.54 -37.83 7.00
C ARG A 663 -23.87 -37.95 7.74
N THR A 664 -24.62 -39.01 7.46
CA THR A 664 -25.89 -39.34 8.10
C THR A 664 -25.85 -40.72 8.77
N GLU A 665 -26.47 -40.85 9.94
CA GLU A 665 -26.65 -42.14 10.61
C GLU A 665 -27.85 -42.94 10.05
N ASP A 666 -28.75 -42.30 9.29
CA ASP A 666 -29.92 -42.92 8.67
C ASP A 666 -30.07 -42.50 7.20
N PRO A 667 -29.41 -43.20 6.26
CA PRO A 667 -29.44 -42.85 4.84
C PRO A 667 -30.79 -43.13 4.18
N VAL A 668 -31.62 -44.02 4.74
CA VAL A 668 -32.96 -44.30 4.18
C VAL A 668 -33.92 -43.16 4.51
N ALA A 669 -33.88 -42.65 5.74
CA ALA A 669 -34.65 -41.46 6.11
C ALA A 669 -34.21 -40.23 5.28
N LEU A 670 -32.90 -40.01 5.13
CA LEU A 670 -32.36 -38.93 4.30
C LEU A 670 -32.84 -39.03 2.86
N SER A 671 -32.74 -40.21 2.23
CA SER A 671 -33.17 -40.38 0.84
C SER A 671 -34.64 -40.05 0.63
N ASN A 672 -35.53 -40.39 1.57
CA ASN A 672 -36.96 -40.07 1.46
C ASN A 672 -37.24 -38.57 1.62
N LEU A 673 -36.50 -37.88 2.50
CA LEU A 673 -36.64 -36.43 2.69
C LEU A 673 -36.14 -35.66 1.46
N LEU A 674 -35.05 -36.11 0.84
CA LEU A 674 -34.54 -35.52 -0.39
C LEU A 674 -35.51 -35.70 -1.57
N ASP A 675 -36.21 -36.85 -1.65
CA ASP A 675 -37.26 -37.09 -2.65
C ASP A 675 -38.44 -36.10 -2.56
N GLU A 676 -38.70 -35.53 -1.38
CA GLU A 676 -39.77 -34.54 -1.20
C GLU A 676 -39.36 -33.12 -1.61
N GLN A 677 -38.06 -32.82 -1.65
CA GLN A 677 -37.53 -31.45 -1.76
C GLN A 677 -36.78 -31.19 -3.06
N PHE A 678 -36.17 -32.22 -3.65
CA PHE A 678 -35.33 -32.10 -4.85
C PHE A 678 -35.78 -33.10 -5.92
N ASP A 679 -35.47 -32.81 -7.19
CA ASP A 679 -35.85 -33.69 -8.29
C ASP A 679 -34.91 -34.90 -8.37
N ARG A 680 -35.46 -36.12 -8.30
CA ARG A 680 -34.68 -37.35 -8.44
C ARG A 680 -34.16 -37.51 -9.87
N ALA A 681 -32.85 -37.70 -10.02
CA ALA A 681 -32.22 -38.06 -11.29
C ALA A 681 -32.26 -39.58 -11.53
N ASP A 682 -32.33 -39.98 -12.80
CA ASP A 682 -32.17 -41.39 -13.21
C ASP A 682 -30.67 -41.72 -13.30
N ALA A 683 -30.09 -42.08 -12.16
CA ALA A 683 -28.67 -42.38 -12.01
C ALA A 683 -28.44 -43.72 -11.26
N PRO A 684 -27.29 -44.38 -11.43
CA PRO A 684 -26.98 -45.65 -10.76
C PRO A 684 -26.95 -45.55 -9.24
N GLU A 685 -26.56 -44.39 -8.73
CA GLU A 685 -26.61 -44.02 -7.32
C GLU A 685 -27.75 -43.04 -7.06
N PRO A 686 -28.33 -43.00 -5.84
CA PRO A 686 -29.33 -42.01 -5.48
C PRO A 686 -28.78 -40.57 -5.63
N THR A 687 -29.30 -39.86 -6.63
CA THR A 687 -28.89 -38.49 -6.96
C THR A 687 -30.10 -37.59 -7.12
N TRP A 688 -30.00 -36.36 -6.60
CA TRP A 688 -31.02 -35.33 -6.68
C TRP A 688 -30.45 -34.05 -7.30
N LEU A 689 -31.32 -33.31 -7.98
CA LEU A 689 -30.99 -32.07 -8.67
C LEU A 689 -31.84 -30.94 -8.10
N GLU A 690 -31.18 -29.88 -7.65
CA GLU A 690 -31.85 -28.60 -7.41
C GLU A 690 -31.87 -27.81 -8.72
N HIS A 691 -33.00 -27.17 -9.00
CA HIS A 691 -33.16 -26.36 -10.20
C HIS A 691 -33.46 -24.91 -9.87
N VAL A 692 -32.96 -24.03 -10.72
CA VAL A 692 -33.35 -22.63 -10.79
C VAL A 692 -33.92 -22.30 -12.16
N THR A 693 -34.85 -21.36 -12.20
CA THR A 693 -35.42 -20.88 -13.48
C THR A 693 -34.87 -19.51 -13.77
N THR A 694 -34.12 -19.39 -14.86
CA THR A 694 -33.59 -18.11 -15.39
C THR A 694 -33.96 -18.01 -16.87
N ASP A 695 -34.50 -16.87 -17.29
CA ASP A 695 -34.96 -16.62 -18.67
C ASP A 695 -35.85 -17.73 -19.25
N ASP A 696 -36.86 -18.17 -18.49
CA ASP A 696 -37.79 -19.27 -18.84
C ASP A 696 -37.12 -20.65 -19.06
N LEU A 697 -35.83 -20.79 -18.78
CA LEU A 697 -35.08 -22.04 -18.86
C LEU A 697 -34.81 -22.60 -17.45
N ARG A 698 -35.20 -23.86 -17.24
CA ARG A 698 -34.90 -24.61 -16.02
C ARG A 698 -33.48 -25.14 -16.10
N ARG A 699 -32.61 -24.70 -15.18
CA ARG A 699 -31.18 -25.06 -15.12
C ARG A 699 -30.87 -25.70 -13.77
N ILE A 700 -29.88 -26.59 -13.74
CA ILE A 700 -29.42 -27.22 -12.50
C ILE A 700 -28.61 -26.19 -11.70
N SER A 701 -28.99 -25.95 -10.45
CA SER A 701 -28.29 -25.06 -9.52
C SER A 701 -27.38 -25.81 -8.54
N ALA A 702 -27.72 -27.06 -8.21
CA ALA A 702 -26.89 -27.93 -7.38
C ALA A 702 -27.20 -29.42 -7.63
N THR A 703 -26.24 -30.28 -7.31
CA THR A 703 -26.36 -31.74 -7.35
C THR A 703 -26.10 -32.33 -5.97
N LEU A 704 -26.93 -33.29 -5.55
CA LEU A 704 -26.78 -34.01 -4.31
C LEU A 704 -26.70 -35.52 -4.61
N GLN A 705 -25.67 -36.21 -4.13
CA GLN A 705 -25.48 -37.65 -4.38
C GLN A 705 -25.22 -38.39 -3.06
N LEU A 706 -25.99 -39.44 -2.79
CA LEU A 706 -25.91 -40.22 -1.56
C LEU A 706 -25.27 -41.60 -1.84
N SER A 707 -24.13 -41.85 -1.22
CA SER A 707 -23.43 -43.14 -1.26
C SER A 707 -23.18 -43.67 0.16
N GLY A 708 -23.90 -44.73 0.53
CA GLY A 708 -23.84 -45.28 1.88
C GLY A 708 -24.37 -44.28 2.92
N ASP A 709 -23.52 -43.89 3.87
CA ASP A 709 -23.78 -42.89 4.91
C ASP A 709 -23.31 -41.48 4.53
N ILE A 710 -22.79 -41.27 3.31
CA ILE A 710 -22.18 -40.03 2.86
C ILE A 710 -23.03 -39.36 1.77
N LEU A 711 -23.41 -38.11 2.00
CA LEU A 711 -24.06 -37.23 1.03
C LEU A 711 -23.06 -36.20 0.52
N GLN A 712 -22.81 -36.20 -0.79
CA GLN A 712 -22.01 -35.19 -1.48
C GLN A 712 -22.91 -34.14 -2.10
N VAL A 713 -22.60 -32.86 -1.89
CA VAL A 713 -23.35 -31.71 -2.41
C VAL A 713 -22.41 -30.86 -3.24
N GLU A 714 -22.81 -30.52 -4.46
CA GLU A 714 -22.02 -29.72 -5.39
C GLU A 714 -22.85 -28.57 -5.94
N ALA A 715 -22.31 -27.35 -5.93
CA ALA A 715 -22.88 -26.18 -6.57
C ALA A 715 -21.77 -25.31 -7.17
N ASN A 716 -22.10 -24.48 -8.16
CA ASN A 716 -21.14 -23.61 -8.85
C ASN A 716 -21.25 -22.13 -8.44
N SER A 717 -21.83 -21.86 -7.27
CA SER A 717 -21.85 -20.54 -6.63
C SER A 717 -22.11 -20.74 -5.14
N GLU A 718 -21.46 -19.94 -4.29
CA GLU A 718 -21.65 -19.97 -2.84
C GLU A 718 -23.11 -19.74 -2.45
N ARG A 719 -23.77 -18.77 -3.09
CA ARG A 719 -25.19 -18.48 -2.84
C ARG A 719 -26.09 -19.68 -3.11
N ARG A 720 -25.83 -20.42 -4.19
CA ARG A 720 -26.57 -21.65 -4.52
C ARG A 720 -26.26 -22.75 -3.52
N PHE A 721 -25.01 -22.89 -3.15
CA PHE A 721 -24.53 -23.87 -2.18
C PHE A 721 -25.16 -23.66 -0.80
N GLU A 722 -25.11 -22.44 -0.27
CA GLU A 722 -25.67 -22.08 1.02
C GLU A 722 -27.18 -22.31 1.08
N ARG A 723 -27.90 -22.02 -0.01
CA ARG A 723 -29.33 -22.31 -0.08
C ARG A 723 -29.62 -23.80 0.11
N VAL A 724 -28.87 -24.65 -0.59
CA VAL A 724 -29.03 -26.12 -0.46
C VAL A 724 -28.62 -26.59 0.93
N VAL A 725 -27.48 -26.11 1.45
CA VAL A 725 -27.00 -26.46 2.78
C VAL A 725 -27.99 -26.01 3.87
N ALA A 726 -28.58 -24.83 3.76
CA ALA A 726 -29.61 -24.34 4.69
C ALA A 726 -30.85 -25.23 4.68
N VAL A 727 -31.33 -25.62 3.50
CA VAL A 727 -32.44 -26.57 3.35
C VAL A 727 -32.10 -27.92 4.00
N LEU A 728 -30.88 -28.44 3.80
CA LEU A 728 -30.42 -29.69 4.42
C LEU A 728 -30.32 -29.60 5.95
N ARG A 729 -29.82 -28.48 6.50
CA ARG A 729 -29.75 -28.23 7.95
C ARG A 729 -31.13 -28.20 8.59
N ASP A 730 -32.10 -27.55 7.95
CA ASP A 730 -33.48 -27.45 8.45
C ASP A 730 -34.22 -28.78 8.39
N LEU A 731 -34.05 -29.53 7.29
CA LEU A 731 -34.68 -30.84 7.11
C LEU A 731 -34.11 -31.89 8.06
N MET A 732 -32.81 -31.81 8.39
CA MET A 732 -32.11 -32.86 9.12
C MET A 732 -31.01 -32.33 10.05
N PRO A 733 -31.36 -31.98 11.31
CA PRO A 733 -30.39 -31.54 12.32
C PRO A 733 -29.34 -32.59 12.71
N ALA A 734 -29.54 -33.86 12.34
CA ALA A 734 -28.68 -34.99 12.68
C ALA A 734 -27.58 -35.28 11.63
N VAL A 735 -27.54 -34.54 10.52
CA VAL A 735 -26.49 -34.67 9.50
C VAL A 735 -25.27 -33.86 9.93
N VAL A 736 -24.11 -34.49 9.92
CA VAL A 736 -22.84 -33.85 10.30
C VAL A 736 -22.07 -33.46 9.04
N LEU A 737 -21.72 -32.18 8.91
CA LEU A 737 -20.79 -31.73 7.88
C LEU A 737 -19.39 -32.28 8.19
N VAL A 738 -18.83 -33.04 7.26
CA VAL A 738 -17.52 -33.69 7.39
C VAL A 738 -16.44 -32.80 6.78
N SER A 739 -16.69 -32.25 5.60
CA SER A 739 -15.77 -31.34 4.93
C SER A 739 -16.51 -30.46 3.94
N GLU A 740 -15.93 -29.31 3.66
CA GLU A 740 -16.45 -28.32 2.72
C GLU A 740 -15.27 -27.70 1.98
N SER A 741 -15.44 -27.42 0.69
CA SER A 741 -14.46 -26.68 -0.10
C SER A 741 -15.16 -25.69 -1.01
N ARG A 742 -14.56 -24.52 -1.17
CA ARG A 742 -14.97 -23.47 -2.11
C ARG A 742 -13.76 -23.13 -2.97
N ARG A 743 -13.92 -23.19 -4.29
CA ARG A 743 -12.84 -22.91 -5.25
C ARG A 743 -13.35 -21.97 -6.34
N PRO A 744 -12.94 -20.68 -6.35
CA PRO A 744 -13.26 -19.75 -7.42
C PRO A 744 -12.72 -20.27 -8.76
N ALA A 745 -13.50 -20.12 -9.83
CA ALA A 745 -13.04 -20.42 -11.18
C ALA A 745 -12.27 -19.22 -11.75
N ARG A 746 -10.93 -19.31 -11.86
CA ARG A 746 -10.10 -18.16 -12.27
C ARG A 746 -10.00 -18.00 -13.78
N ASP A 747 -10.20 -19.09 -14.55
CA ASP A 747 -10.27 -19.02 -16.01
C ASP A 747 -11.12 -20.14 -16.67
N MET A 748 -11.31 -20.04 -18.00
CA MET A 748 -12.05 -21.04 -18.79
C MET A 748 -11.36 -22.42 -18.86
N ARG A 749 -10.04 -22.52 -18.64
CA ARG A 749 -9.30 -23.79 -18.65
C ARG A 749 -9.48 -24.55 -17.33
N GLU A 750 -9.44 -23.85 -16.20
CA GLU A 750 -9.79 -24.40 -14.88
C GLU A 750 -11.26 -24.81 -14.84
N MET A 751 -12.16 -24.00 -15.40
CA MET A 751 -13.57 -24.39 -15.57
C MET A 751 -13.71 -25.70 -16.35
N ALA A 752 -12.96 -25.87 -17.44
CA ALA A 752 -12.97 -27.10 -18.24
C ALA A 752 -12.30 -28.27 -17.51
N ALA A 753 -11.24 -28.04 -16.74
CA ALA A 753 -10.54 -29.06 -15.96
C ALA A 753 -11.39 -29.58 -14.80
N LEU A 754 -12.02 -28.69 -14.04
CA LEU A 754 -12.91 -29.01 -12.91
C LEU A 754 -14.22 -29.66 -13.38
N ALA A 755 -14.81 -29.17 -14.47
CA ALA A 755 -15.93 -29.84 -15.13
C ALA A 755 -15.53 -31.25 -15.61
N SER A 756 -14.30 -31.42 -16.11
CA SER A 756 -13.81 -32.73 -16.55
C SER A 756 -13.54 -33.70 -15.40
N ASP A 757 -13.11 -33.24 -14.22
CA ASP A 757 -12.90 -34.09 -13.04
C ASP A 757 -14.22 -34.59 -12.44
N SER A 758 -15.27 -33.76 -12.40
CA SER A 758 -16.63 -34.22 -12.02
C SER A 758 -17.20 -35.30 -12.97
N THR A 759 -16.74 -35.32 -14.23
CA THR A 759 -17.14 -36.34 -15.22
C THR A 759 -16.19 -37.55 -15.30
N ARG A 760 -15.00 -37.51 -14.70
CA ARG A 760 -14.03 -38.62 -14.79
C ARG A 760 -14.42 -39.86 -13.98
N ASP A 761 -15.27 -39.71 -12.98
CA ASP A 761 -15.86 -40.83 -12.23
C ASP A 761 -17.24 -41.27 -12.77
N ARG A 762 -17.71 -40.66 -13.87
CA ARG A 762 -18.92 -41.05 -14.61
C ARG A 762 -18.56 -41.40 -16.05
N GLY A 763 -18.45 -42.70 -16.33
CA GLY A 763 -17.95 -43.22 -17.61
C GLY A 763 -18.56 -42.58 -18.88
N ALA A 764 -17.64 -42.22 -19.79
CA ALA A 764 -17.78 -41.92 -21.22
C ALA A 764 -18.33 -40.54 -21.62
N LEU A 765 -17.48 -39.73 -22.28
CA LEU A 765 -17.74 -39.00 -23.53
C LEU A 765 -16.44 -38.29 -24.00
N GLY A 766 -15.58 -39.04 -24.70
CA GLY A 766 -14.33 -38.55 -25.28
C GLY A 766 -14.07 -39.14 -26.67
N GLY A 767 -15.12 -39.34 -27.46
CA GLY A 767 -15.07 -39.80 -28.85
C GLY A 767 -15.41 -38.68 -29.84
N PRO A 768 -15.11 -38.85 -31.14
CA PRO A 768 -15.54 -37.90 -32.18
C PRO A 768 -17.05 -37.71 -32.13
N VAL A 769 -17.49 -36.45 -32.15
CA VAL A 769 -18.90 -36.04 -32.12
C VAL A 769 -19.63 -36.74 -33.27
N ASP A 770 -20.67 -37.50 -32.97
CA ASP A 770 -21.45 -38.17 -33.99
C ASP A 770 -22.26 -37.13 -34.83
N PRO A 771 -22.67 -37.47 -36.06
CA PRO A 771 -23.33 -36.52 -36.97
C PRO A 771 -24.67 -35.96 -36.44
N GLU A 772 -25.36 -36.68 -35.57
CA GLU A 772 -26.64 -36.26 -34.98
C GLU A 772 -26.39 -35.21 -33.89
N THR A 773 -25.40 -35.46 -33.02
CA THR A 773 -24.95 -34.47 -32.01
C THR A 773 -24.36 -33.21 -32.65
N ALA A 774 -23.62 -33.35 -33.76
CA ALA A 774 -23.10 -32.19 -34.50
C ALA A 774 -24.22 -31.33 -35.13
N ALA A 775 -25.31 -31.95 -35.59
CA ALA A 775 -26.46 -31.23 -36.13
C ALA A 775 -27.23 -30.45 -35.05
N VAL A 776 -27.40 -31.06 -33.87
CA VAL A 776 -28.04 -30.40 -32.72
C VAL A 776 -27.19 -29.23 -32.20
N LEU A 777 -25.87 -29.38 -32.12
CA LEU A 777 -24.95 -28.30 -31.75
C LEU A 777 -24.98 -27.14 -32.76
N GLU A 778 -25.08 -27.45 -34.06
CA GLU A 778 -25.20 -26.42 -35.10
C GLU A 778 -26.53 -25.65 -35.01
N GLU A 779 -27.65 -26.34 -34.77
CA GLU A 779 -28.96 -25.71 -34.58
C GLU A 779 -28.95 -24.79 -33.34
N PHE A 780 -28.40 -25.26 -32.23
CA PHE A 780 -28.26 -24.47 -31.01
C PHE A 780 -27.39 -23.22 -31.22
N VAL A 781 -26.26 -23.33 -31.93
CA VAL A 781 -25.41 -22.18 -32.24
C VAL A 781 -26.11 -21.18 -33.13
N LEU A 782 -26.89 -21.62 -34.12
CA LEU A 782 -27.64 -20.70 -34.99
C LEU A 782 -28.70 -19.91 -34.21
N GLU A 783 -29.39 -20.56 -33.25
CA GLU A 783 -30.30 -19.87 -32.34
C GLU A 783 -29.56 -18.88 -31.43
N TYR A 784 -28.42 -19.30 -30.88
CA TYR A 784 -27.57 -18.45 -30.05
C TYR A 784 -27.04 -17.23 -30.83
N GLU A 785 -26.60 -17.40 -32.08
CA GLU A 785 -26.19 -16.30 -32.97
C GLU A 785 -27.35 -15.33 -33.21
N GLN A 786 -28.57 -15.83 -33.44
CA GLN A 786 -29.75 -14.95 -33.60
C GLN A 786 -30.05 -14.14 -32.34
N LYS A 787 -29.92 -14.78 -31.17
CA LYS A 787 -30.12 -14.12 -29.88
C LYS A 787 -29.05 -13.05 -29.64
N TRP A 788 -27.78 -13.40 -29.85
CA TRP A 788 -26.63 -12.50 -29.74
C TRP A 788 -26.79 -11.22 -30.58
N LEU A 789 -27.33 -11.32 -31.79
CA LEU A 789 -27.60 -10.15 -32.66
C LEU A 789 -28.55 -9.11 -32.07
N THR A 790 -29.36 -9.51 -31.08
CA THR A 790 -30.42 -8.69 -30.47
C THR A 790 -30.18 -8.38 -28.99
N GLU A 791 -29.15 -8.96 -28.38
CA GLU A 791 -28.84 -8.74 -26.97
C GLU A 791 -27.85 -7.58 -26.77
N PRO A 792 -28.02 -6.77 -25.72
CA PRO A 792 -27.04 -5.78 -25.29
C PRO A 792 -25.68 -6.43 -25.03
N ILE A 793 -24.62 -5.93 -25.67
CA ILE A 793 -23.26 -6.46 -25.47
C ILE A 793 -22.44 -5.46 -24.65
N PRO A 794 -21.88 -5.86 -23.50
CA PRO A 794 -21.03 -4.98 -22.68
C PRO A 794 -19.85 -4.39 -23.46
N ALA A 795 -19.20 -5.18 -24.31
CA ALA A 795 -18.10 -4.72 -25.18
C ALA A 795 -18.50 -3.67 -26.24
N LEU A 796 -19.81 -3.44 -26.42
CA LEU A 796 -20.37 -2.38 -27.27
C LEU A 796 -21.09 -1.32 -26.42
N SER A 797 -20.71 -1.14 -25.15
CA SER A 797 -21.33 -0.20 -24.21
C SER A 797 -22.84 -0.41 -24.07
N GLY A 798 -23.29 -1.67 -24.05
CA GLY A 798 -24.71 -2.05 -23.91
C GLY A 798 -25.53 -1.95 -25.20
N PHE A 799 -24.93 -1.62 -26.34
CA PHE A 799 -25.62 -1.68 -27.63
C PHE A 799 -25.73 -3.12 -28.13
N THR A 800 -26.80 -3.41 -28.85
CA THR A 800 -26.94 -4.68 -29.59
C THR A 800 -26.09 -4.65 -30.86
N PRO A 801 -25.62 -5.80 -31.38
CA PRO A 801 -24.85 -5.85 -32.63
C PRO A 801 -25.62 -5.25 -33.82
N ARG A 802 -26.95 -5.41 -33.88
CA ARG A 802 -27.77 -4.76 -34.92
C ARG A 802 -27.79 -3.23 -34.81
N GLN A 803 -27.86 -2.70 -33.59
CA GLN A 803 -27.81 -1.25 -33.37
C GLN A 803 -26.42 -0.70 -33.72
N ALA A 804 -25.36 -1.36 -33.25
CA ALA A 804 -23.99 -0.96 -33.57
C ALA A 804 -23.69 -1.05 -35.08
N ALA A 805 -24.20 -2.07 -35.78
CA ALA A 805 -24.07 -2.16 -37.23
C ALA A 805 -24.82 -1.04 -37.97
N ALA A 806 -25.92 -0.53 -37.43
CA ALA A 806 -26.71 0.54 -38.03
C ALA A 806 -26.16 1.95 -37.72
N ASP A 807 -25.45 2.11 -36.61
CA ASP A 807 -24.85 3.36 -36.16
C ASP A 807 -23.45 3.57 -36.78
N PRO A 808 -23.26 4.58 -37.64
CA PRO A 808 -21.95 4.85 -38.26
C PRO A 808 -20.82 5.10 -37.25
N THR A 809 -21.13 5.57 -36.03
CA THR A 809 -20.14 5.88 -34.99
C THR A 809 -19.72 4.66 -34.17
N ARG A 810 -20.55 3.61 -34.14
CA ARG A 810 -20.29 2.36 -33.38
C ARG A 810 -20.06 1.14 -34.28
N ARG A 811 -20.27 1.28 -35.59
CA ARG A 811 -20.06 0.20 -36.56
C ARG A 811 -18.63 -0.34 -36.52
N ASP A 812 -17.65 0.53 -36.36
CA ASP A 812 -16.24 0.11 -36.29
C ASP A 812 -15.94 -0.68 -35.00
N ASP A 813 -16.57 -0.32 -33.88
CA ASP A 813 -16.47 -1.08 -32.61
C ASP A 813 -16.97 -2.53 -32.79
N LEU A 814 -18.09 -2.69 -33.48
CA LEU A 814 -18.63 -4.01 -33.82
C LEU A 814 -17.71 -4.80 -34.76
N ILE A 815 -17.11 -4.13 -35.75
CA ILE A 815 -16.14 -4.78 -36.66
C ILE A 815 -14.92 -5.27 -35.87
N LYS A 816 -14.41 -4.46 -34.94
CA LYS A 816 -13.29 -4.83 -34.05
C LYS A 816 -13.64 -6.01 -33.15
N LEU A 817 -14.82 -5.99 -32.51
CA LEU A 817 -15.30 -7.10 -31.69
C LEU A 817 -15.41 -8.40 -32.50
N LEU A 818 -15.93 -8.35 -33.73
CA LEU A 818 -16.01 -9.53 -34.60
C LEU A 818 -14.63 -10.01 -35.07
N ALA A 819 -13.62 -9.13 -35.14
CA ALA A 819 -12.26 -9.48 -35.51
C ALA A 819 -11.50 -10.17 -34.36
N SER A 820 -11.91 -9.99 -33.10
CA SER A 820 -11.30 -10.67 -31.96
C SER A 820 -11.77 -12.12 -31.78
N PHE A 821 -12.81 -12.55 -32.50
CA PHE A 821 -13.34 -13.91 -32.42
C PHE A 821 -12.43 -14.87 -33.19
N PRO A 822 -12.13 -16.07 -32.66
CA PRO A 822 -11.27 -17.05 -33.34
C PRO A 822 -11.92 -17.54 -34.64
N GLU A 823 -11.16 -17.57 -35.73
CA GLU A 823 -11.59 -18.18 -37.00
C GLU A 823 -11.55 -19.71 -36.89
N ALA A 824 -12.58 -20.30 -36.27
CA ALA A 824 -12.73 -21.75 -36.20
C ALA A 824 -14.12 -22.17 -36.68
N ASP A 825 -14.18 -22.78 -37.88
CA ASP A 825 -15.38 -23.41 -38.43
C ASP A 825 -15.50 -24.84 -37.86
N ARG A 826 -15.83 -24.91 -36.57
CA ARG A 826 -16.05 -26.17 -35.83
C ARG A 826 -17.54 -26.27 -35.44
N PRO A 827 -18.18 -27.46 -35.56
CA PRO A 827 -19.56 -27.65 -35.11
C PRO A 827 -19.71 -27.22 -33.65
N GLY A 828 -20.68 -26.37 -33.36
CA GLY A 828 -20.90 -25.85 -32.01
C GLY A 828 -20.16 -24.56 -31.64
N ALA A 829 -19.49 -23.87 -32.57
CA ALA A 829 -18.90 -22.54 -32.34
C ALA A 829 -19.57 -21.43 -33.18
N MET A 830 -19.69 -20.22 -32.61
CA MET A 830 -20.13 -19.04 -33.35
C MET A 830 -19.18 -18.72 -34.50
N SER A 831 -19.73 -18.33 -35.64
CA SER A 831 -18.98 -17.98 -36.84
C SER A 831 -18.98 -16.46 -37.06
N PRO A 832 -17.81 -15.79 -36.97
CA PRO A 832 -17.71 -14.37 -37.28
C PRO A 832 -18.16 -14.05 -38.71
N ALA A 833 -17.99 -14.98 -39.66
CA ALA A 833 -18.44 -14.83 -41.05
C ALA A 833 -19.97 -14.83 -41.18
N ARG A 834 -20.67 -15.72 -40.45
CA ARG A 834 -22.14 -15.73 -40.42
C ARG A 834 -22.68 -14.46 -39.77
N LEU A 835 -22.09 -14.03 -38.65
CA LEU A 835 -22.47 -12.80 -37.97
C LEU A 835 -22.28 -11.56 -38.86
N ARG A 836 -21.13 -11.43 -39.54
CA ARG A 836 -20.89 -10.36 -40.51
C ARG A 836 -21.94 -10.34 -41.64
N THR A 837 -22.28 -11.50 -42.17
CA THR A 837 -23.32 -11.63 -43.21
C THR A 837 -24.69 -11.19 -42.68
N ALA A 838 -25.07 -11.62 -41.48
CA ALA A 838 -26.35 -11.24 -40.85
C ALA A 838 -26.44 -9.75 -40.52
N LEU A 839 -25.30 -9.11 -40.25
CA LEU A 839 -25.19 -7.68 -39.93
C LEU A 839 -24.98 -6.78 -41.16
N GLY A 840 -24.84 -7.36 -42.35
CA GLY A 840 -24.57 -6.61 -43.59
C GLY A 840 -23.18 -5.98 -43.64
N LEU A 841 -22.21 -6.56 -42.92
CA LEU A 841 -20.83 -6.09 -42.86
C LEU A 841 -19.95 -6.79 -43.91
N PRO A 842 -18.88 -6.13 -44.40
CA PRO A 842 -17.91 -6.75 -45.30
C PRO A 842 -17.23 -7.99 -44.70
N ALA A 843 -16.71 -8.87 -45.57
CA ALA A 843 -15.95 -10.05 -45.16
C ALA A 843 -14.61 -9.67 -44.50
N ALA A 844 -14.02 -10.57 -43.70
CA ALA A 844 -12.74 -10.31 -43.04
C ALA A 844 -11.66 -9.90 -44.05
N GLY A 845 -11.05 -8.72 -43.88
CA GLY A 845 -9.90 -8.29 -44.69
C GLY A 845 -10.20 -7.71 -46.08
N SER A 846 -11.43 -7.27 -46.37
CA SER A 846 -11.77 -6.54 -47.61
C SER A 846 -11.60 -5.03 -47.51
#